data_AF-A0A1Q5HJY2-F1
#
_entry.id   AF-A0A1Q5HJY2-F1
#
_cell.length_a   1.000
_cell.length_b   1.000
_cell.length_c   1.000
_cell.angle_alpha   90.00
_cell.angle_beta   90.00
_cell.angle_gamma   90.00
#
_symmetry.space_group_name_H-M   'P 1'
#
loop_
_entity.id
_entity.type
_entity.pdbx_description
1 polymer ?
#
loop_
_entity_poly.entity_id
_entity_poly.type
_entity_poly.pdbx_seq_one_letter_code
_entity_poly.pdbx_strand_id
1 'polypeptide(L)'
;MNSSKHTELANHAWSVADLLRGDYKQSDYGKVILPFTVLRRLECVLEPTREKVAETAARFKGQEIDTDHFLRRASGHSFYNKSDLTLKKIVGDPQGAAANLQRYVGSFSDNAREVLEKYEFNQQVRKLDGANLLYKVMGKFTDLDLRPEVVPNHNMGYIFEELIRRFSEQSNETAGEHFTPREVIKLMVNLLIAPDGDALSLPGVVRTVMDPACGTGGMLSAAEEHIKALNPDATVEVYGQELNPESWAICRSDLMIKGQDPENIASGNSFSDDGHAREKFDYLLANPPFGVEWKKVKEDVEYEHKNLGDSGRFGAGLPRINDGSLLFLQHMISKMKPVDVNGGGGSRIAIVFNGSPLFTGAAGSGESEIRRWILENDWLEAIVALPDQLFYNTGISTYFWILTNRKDAQHKGKVVLLDARDQWVKMRKSLGDKRKELGDGTGNKPNHIADITRLYGDAMVAAEDAEHPLHGKVKVFDNSAFGYQRITVERPLKLRFELTDETLAALLASKPVQKWAEERFLPREPELAAKAKARRKLTEEEETLFRKLAEAETQVLGDALSPLLGSKWATKSEAQVAVRNAMAEAGVQGPSGAPFTKALRDAMGVRDPEGEVQTVKGASEPDSELRDNENVPLGEDVEEYLKREVHPHVPDAWIDHTKTKVGYEIAFTRHFYVYEPPRPLAEIDAELKALEAEIQALLGEVTE
;
A
#
# COMPACT_ATOMS: atom_id res chain seq x y z
N MET A 1 15.26 12.88 28.08
CA MET A 1 16.04 11.86 28.81
C MET A 1 17.29 11.52 28.00
N ASN A 2 18.40 11.14 28.65
CA ASN A 2 19.77 10.98 28.12
C ASN A 2 19.85 10.40 26.69
N SER A 3 19.84 11.26 25.67
CA SER A 3 20.11 10.83 24.29
C SER A 3 21.57 10.43 24.08
N SER A 4 22.49 10.83 24.98
CA SER A 4 23.92 10.54 24.78
C SER A 4 24.26 9.06 25.03
N LYS A 5 23.68 8.41 26.04
CA LYS A 5 24.15 7.08 26.48
C LYS A 5 23.83 5.95 25.49
N HIS A 6 22.62 5.91 24.92
CA HIS A 6 22.31 4.90 23.89
C HIS A 6 23.06 5.17 22.58
N THR A 7 23.25 6.44 22.21
CA THR A 7 24.09 6.81 21.07
C THR A 7 25.55 6.41 21.29
N GLU A 8 26.09 6.58 22.50
CA GLU A 8 27.43 6.14 22.88
C GLU A 8 27.58 4.61 22.77
N LEU A 9 26.61 3.85 23.28
CA LEU A 9 26.62 2.38 23.18
C LEU A 9 26.50 1.90 21.73
N ALA A 10 25.60 2.52 20.95
CA ALA A 10 25.49 2.26 19.51
C ALA A 10 26.77 2.63 18.77
N ASN A 11 27.41 3.75 19.11
CA ASN A 11 28.73 4.14 18.56
C ASN A 11 29.81 3.11 18.90
N HIS A 12 29.81 2.60 20.13
CA HIS A 12 30.78 1.59 20.57
C HIS A 12 30.59 0.27 19.82
N ALA A 13 29.36 -0.22 19.71
CA ALA A 13 29.04 -1.39 18.89
C ALA A 13 29.41 -1.15 17.41
N TRP A 14 29.12 0.05 16.90
CA TRP A 14 29.45 0.45 15.53
C TRP A 14 30.96 0.55 15.25
N SER A 15 31.79 0.80 16.27
CA SER A 15 33.25 0.88 16.11
C SER A 15 33.88 -0.42 15.56
N VAL A 16 33.14 -1.52 15.61
CA VAL A 16 33.50 -2.79 14.95
C VAL A 16 33.60 -2.62 13.43
N ALA A 17 32.82 -1.72 12.81
CA ALA A 17 32.87 -1.48 11.37
C ALA A 17 34.28 -1.10 10.88
N ASP A 18 35.06 -0.38 11.70
CA ASP A 18 36.45 -0.03 11.36
C ASP A 18 37.37 -1.25 11.29
N LEU A 19 37.08 -2.30 12.06
CA LEU A 19 37.82 -3.56 12.03
C LEU A 19 37.46 -4.42 10.81
N LEU A 20 36.25 -4.27 10.27
CA LEU A 20 35.74 -5.06 9.15
C LEU A 20 36.12 -4.48 7.78
N ARG A 21 36.65 -3.26 7.75
CA ARG A 21 37.01 -2.55 6.50
C ARG A 21 38.09 -3.32 5.74
N GLY A 22 37.78 -3.71 4.50
CA GLY A 22 38.66 -4.46 3.61
C GLY A 22 38.26 -5.93 3.48
N ASP A 23 37.87 -6.58 4.58
CA ASP A 23 37.44 -7.99 4.60
C ASP A 23 35.93 -8.17 4.37
N TYR A 24 35.15 -7.12 4.61
CA TYR A 24 33.70 -7.07 4.41
C TYR A 24 33.30 -5.88 3.54
N LYS A 25 32.24 -6.08 2.76
CA LYS A 25 31.50 -4.98 2.13
C LYS A 25 30.77 -4.19 3.21
N GLN A 26 30.63 -2.88 3.03
CA GLN A 26 29.94 -2.01 4.00
C GLN A 26 28.50 -2.48 4.27
N SER A 27 27.79 -2.92 3.22
CA SER A 27 26.45 -3.51 3.33
C SER A 27 26.38 -4.79 4.18
N ASP A 28 27.51 -5.48 4.40
CA ASP A 28 27.56 -6.71 5.20
C ASP A 28 27.96 -6.45 6.67
N TYR A 29 28.26 -5.21 7.06
CA TYR A 29 28.67 -4.93 8.46
C TYR A 29 27.55 -5.28 9.46
N GLY A 30 26.29 -5.12 9.06
CA GLY A 30 25.12 -5.46 9.89
C GLY A 30 25.07 -6.93 10.27
N LYS A 31 25.43 -7.81 9.34
CA LYS A 31 25.48 -9.27 9.54
C LYS A 31 26.46 -9.69 10.63
N VAL A 32 27.42 -8.84 10.99
CA VAL A 32 28.35 -9.08 12.09
C VAL A 32 27.88 -8.36 13.36
N ILE A 33 27.64 -7.05 13.26
CA ILE A 33 27.42 -6.20 14.45
C ILE A 33 26.10 -6.54 15.15
N LEU A 34 25.02 -6.79 14.41
CA LEU A 34 23.71 -7.10 14.99
C LEU A 34 23.72 -8.40 15.82
N PRO A 35 24.13 -9.57 15.29
CA PRO A 35 24.11 -10.80 16.08
C PRO A 35 25.07 -10.77 17.27
N PHE A 36 26.22 -10.08 17.19
CA PHE A 36 27.08 -9.90 18.37
C PHE A 36 26.45 -8.98 19.43
N THR A 37 25.69 -7.96 19.01
CA THR A 37 24.92 -7.10 19.94
C THR A 37 23.86 -7.93 20.67
N VAL A 38 23.10 -8.75 19.94
CA VAL A 38 22.11 -9.68 20.51
C VAL A 38 22.78 -10.68 21.44
N LEU A 39 23.84 -11.36 21.00
CA LEU A 39 24.59 -12.33 21.80
C LEU A 39 25.10 -11.71 23.10
N ARG A 40 25.64 -10.48 23.04
CA ARG A 40 26.11 -9.76 24.24
C ARG A 40 24.96 -9.41 25.17
N ARG A 41 23.81 -8.99 24.64
CA ARG A 41 22.61 -8.72 25.45
C ARG A 41 22.13 -9.99 26.17
N LEU A 42 22.02 -11.12 25.46
CA LEU A 42 21.64 -12.41 26.05
C LEU A 42 22.64 -12.85 27.14
N GLU A 43 23.95 -12.67 26.91
CA GLU A 43 24.97 -12.98 27.91
C GLU A 43 24.82 -12.13 29.18
N CYS A 44 24.56 -10.83 29.04
CA CYS A 44 24.39 -9.89 30.16
C CYS A 44 23.13 -10.21 30.97
N VAL A 45 22.02 -10.52 30.29
CA VAL A 45 20.75 -10.88 30.95
C VAL A 45 20.91 -12.14 31.81
N LEU A 46 21.65 -13.13 31.33
CA LEU A 46 21.88 -14.38 32.08
C LEU A 46 22.97 -14.29 33.15
N GLU A 47 23.80 -13.24 33.14
CA GLU A 47 24.96 -13.11 34.03
C GLU A 47 24.63 -13.33 35.52
N PRO A 48 23.56 -12.74 36.10
CA PRO A 48 23.22 -12.94 37.51
C PRO A 48 22.82 -14.38 37.88
N THR A 49 22.41 -15.19 36.90
CA THR A 49 21.85 -16.53 37.12
C THR A 49 22.71 -17.66 36.58
N ARG A 50 23.85 -17.33 35.97
CA ARG A 50 24.72 -18.29 35.26
C ARG A 50 25.16 -19.45 36.13
N GLU A 51 25.58 -19.17 37.37
CA GLU A 51 26.02 -20.20 38.33
C GLU A 51 24.87 -21.15 38.67
N LYS A 52 23.68 -20.61 38.96
CA LYS A 52 22.49 -21.41 39.26
C LYS A 52 22.06 -22.30 38.10
N VAL A 53 22.15 -21.79 36.86
CA VAL A 53 21.89 -22.60 35.65
C VAL A 53 22.93 -23.71 35.49
N ALA A 54 24.21 -23.41 35.70
CA ALA A 54 25.29 -24.39 35.61
C ALA A 54 25.17 -25.50 36.66
N GLU A 55 24.85 -25.15 37.91
CA GLU A 55 24.57 -26.10 39.00
C GLU A 55 23.35 -26.98 38.66
N THR A 56 22.29 -26.38 38.14
CA THR A 56 21.09 -27.11 37.71
C THR A 56 21.41 -28.09 36.58
N ALA A 57 22.16 -27.64 35.57
CA ALA A 57 22.60 -28.51 34.47
C ALA A 57 23.50 -29.65 34.96
N ALA A 58 24.40 -29.39 35.92
CA ALA A 58 25.26 -30.39 36.52
C ALA A 58 24.47 -31.44 37.33
N ARG A 59 23.44 -31.00 38.07
CA ARG A 59 22.58 -31.87 38.87
C ARG A 59 21.88 -32.95 38.05
N PHE A 60 21.46 -32.62 36.83
CA PHE A 60 20.74 -33.52 35.94
C PHE A 60 21.64 -34.20 34.89
N LYS A 61 22.95 -33.96 34.93
CA LYS A 61 23.90 -34.51 33.96
C LYS A 61 23.88 -36.04 33.99
N GLY A 62 23.67 -36.66 32.82
CA GLY A 62 23.62 -38.11 32.66
C GLY A 62 22.29 -38.77 33.03
N GLN A 63 21.26 -37.98 33.33
CA GLN A 63 19.89 -38.47 33.54
C GLN A 63 19.07 -38.28 32.25
N GLU A 64 18.19 -39.25 31.93
CA GLU A 64 17.23 -39.14 30.81
C GLU A 64 15.99 -38.34 31.24
N ILE A 65 16.19 -37.06 31.56
CA ILE A 65 15.12 -36.14 31.96
C ILE A 65 15.20 -34.92 31.05
N ASP A 66 14.06 -34.45 30.57
CA ASP A 66 13.99 -33.13 29.94
C ASP A 66 14.22 -32.04 30.99
N THR A 67 15.32 -31.31 30.82
CA THR A 67 15.79 -30.31 31.78
C THR A 67 15.34 -28.89 31.45
N ASP A 68 14.68 -28.67 30.30
CA ASP A 68 14.38 -27.33 29.79
C ASP A 68 13.57 -26.49 30.81
N HIS A 69 12.49 -27.05 31.37
CA HIS A 69 11.69 -26.37 32.39
C HIS A 69 12.51 -25.97 33.63
N PHE A 70 13.38 -26.87 34.11
CA PHE A 70 14.22 -26.61 35.29
C PHE A 70 15.28 -25.55 35.01
N LEU A 71 15.86 -25.54 33.81
CA LEU A 71 16.89 -24.59 33.40
C LEU A 71 16.31 -23.19 33.16
N ARG A 72 15.12 -23.08 32.56
CA ARG A 72 14.38 -21.80 32.45
C ARG A 72 13.99 -21.25 33.81
N ARG A 73 13.53 -22.11 34.72
CA ARG A 73 13.26 -21.71 36.11
C ARG A 73 14.54 -21.29 36.86
N ALA A 74 15.68 -21.91 36.54
CA ALA A 74 16.96 -21.53 37.11
C ALA A 74 17.41 -20.15 36.61
N SER A 75 17.29 -19.88 35.30
CA SER A 75 17.64 -18.60 34.70
C SER A 75 16.65 -17.48 35.04
N GLY A 76 15.40 -17.80 35.35
CA GLY A 76 14.34 -16.79 35.54
C GLY A 76 13.85 -16.19 34.22
N HIS A 77 14.24 -16.77 33.08
CA HIS A 77 13.90 -16.30 31.75
C HIS A 77 13.38 -17.45 30.88
N SER A 78 12.78 -17.10 29.74
CA SER A 78 12.37 -18.08 28.72
C SER A 78 13.57 -18.73 28.00
N PHE A 79 14.82 -18.42 28.37
CA PHE A 79 16.02 -18.99 27.78
C PHE A 79 17.12 -19.15 28.81
N TYR A 80 18.16 -19.92 28.47
CA TYR A 80 19.31 -20.18 29.32
C TYR A 80 20.56 -20.52 28.51
N ASN A 81 21.73 -20.55 29.16
CA ASN A 81 22.97 -21.09 28.61
C ASN A 81 23.65 -22.01 29.64
N LYS A 82 24.01 -23.23 29.23
CA LYS A 82 24.59 -24.26 30.10
C LYS A 82 26.12 -24.19 30.22
N SER A 83 26.78 -23.36 29.43
CA SER A 83 28.24 -23.27 29.38
C SER A 83 28.79 -22.41 30.51
N ASP A 84 29.97 -22.78 30.99
CA ASP A 84 30.80 -21.96 31.87
C ASP A 84 31.62 -20.90 31.11
N LEU A 85 31.60 -20.93 29.77
CA LEU A 85 32.24 -19.92 28.93
C LEU A 85 31.51 -18.57 29.02
N THR A 86 32.27 -17.52 28.73
CA THR A 86 31.77 -16.16 28.52
C THR A 86 32.53 -15.58 27.35
N LEU A 87 32.00 -14.57 26.66
CA LEU A 87 32.70 -13.84 25.61
C LEU A 87 34.09 -13.38 26.09
N LYS A 88 34.18 -12.92 27.35
CA LYS A 88 35.46 -12.52 27.97
C LYS A 88 36.45 -13.68 28.12
N LYS A 89 35.99 -14.87 28.54
CA LYS A 89 36.83 -16.08 28.62
C LYS A 89 37.28 -16.53 27.23
N ILE A 90 36.40 -16.45 26.23
CA ILE A 90 36.69 -16.86 24.84
C ILE A 90 37.73 -15.92 24.22
N VAL A 91 37.60 -14.60 24.42
CA VAL A 91 38.62 -13.62 23.96
C VAL A 91 39.99 -13.87 24.60
N GLY A 92 40.04 -14.43 25.82
CA GLY A 92 41.27 -14.81 26.50
C GLY A 92 42.04 -15.98 25.86
N ASP A 93 41.42 -16.71 24.92
CA ASP A 93 42.04 -17.79 24.13
C ASP A 93 41.82 -17.54 22.62
N PRO A 94 42.62 -16.65 21.99
CA PRO A 94 42.44 -16.31 20.58
C PRO A 94 42.59 -17.50 19.62
N GLN A 95 43.42 -18.50 19.96
CA GLN A 95 43.67 -19.67 19.11
C GLN A 95 42.48 -20.63 19.11
N GLY A 96 41.78 -20.75 20.25
CA GLY A 96 40.56 -21.55 20.38
C GLY A 96 39.25 -20.77 20.19
N ALA A 97 39.29 -19.48 19.83
CA ALA A 97 38.15 -18.57 19.91
C ALA A 97 36.93 -19.06 19.12
N ALA A 98 37.10 -19.49 17.86
CA ALA A 98 36.00 -19.97 17.04
C ALA A 98 35.35 -21.24 17.60
N ALA A 99 36.15 -22.23 18.00
CA ALA A 99 35.65 -23.48 18.57
C ALA A 99 34.94 -23.24 19.91
N ASN A 100 35.51 -22.39 20.75
CA ASN A 100 34.93 -22.02 22.03
C ASN A 100 33.62 -21.23 21.85
N LEU A 101 33.56 -20.30 20.89
CA LEU A 101 32.36 -19.54 20.58
C LEU A 101 31.24 -20.45 20.05
N GLN A 102 31.55 -21.38 19.14
CA GLN A 102 30.57 -22.34 18.64
C GLN A 102 30.02 -23.22 19.76
N ARG A 103 30.87 -23.69 20.68
CA ARG A 103 30.44 -24.44 21.87
C ARG A 103 29.56 -23.59 22.79
N TYR A 104 29.93 -22.32 23.00
CA TYR A 104 29.17 -21.39 23.82
C TYR A 104 27.78 -21.13 23.24
N VAL A 105 27.69 -20.84 21.94
CA VAL A 105 26.43 -20.67 21.22
C VAL A 105 25.59 -21.94 21.26
N GLY A 106 26.21 -23.11 21.01
CA GLY A 106 25.54 -24.41 21.07
C GLY A 106 25.04 -24.81 22.46
N SER A 107 25.41 -24.08 23.51
CA SER A 107 24.97 -24.34 24.88
C SER A 107 23.76 -23.51 25.30
N PHE A 108 23.27 -22.59 24.45
CA PHE A 108 22.00 -21.91 24.64
C PHE A 108 20.80 -22.86 24.45
N SER A 109 19.66 -22.50 25.04
CA SER A 109 18.35 -23.11 24.72
C SER A 109 17.98 -22.92 23.25
N ASP A 110 17.14 -23.81 22.73
CA ASP A 110 16.83 -23.90 21.29
C ASP A 110 16.30 -22.60 20.71
N ASN A 111 15.38 -21.93 21.41
CA ASN A 111 14.85 -20.63 21.03
C ASN A 111 15.92 -19.53 20.91
N ALA A 112 16.88 -19.47 21.84
CA ALA A 112 17.99 -18.50 21.79
C ALA A 112 19.01 -18.84 20.69
N ARG A 113 19.20 -20.13 20.38
CA ARG A 113 20.03 -20.56 19.25
C ARG A 113 19.40 -20.18 17.92
N GLU A 114 18.09 -20.40 17.77
CA GLU A 114 17.36 -20.06 16.55
C GLU A 114 17.46 -18.57 16.20
N VAL A 115 17.41 -17.68 17.20
CA VAL A 115 17.66 -16.23 17.03
C VAL A 115 19.01 -15.97 16.34
N LEU A 116 20.08 -16.64 16.78
CA LEU A 116 21.42 -16.46 16.19
C LEU A 116 21.54 -17.14 14.82
N GLU A 117 20.81 -18.22 14.59
CA GLU A 117 20.78 -18.93 13.30
C GLU A 117 20.16 -18.08 12.18
N LYS A 118 19.15 -17.26 12.48
CA LYS A 118 18.54 -16.34 11.51
C LYS A 118 19.49 -15.24 11.00
N TYR A 119 20.56 -14.95 11.74
CA TYR A 119 21.65 -14.07 11.29
C TYR A 119 22.75 -14.83 10.54
N GLU A 120 22.58 -16.12 10.29
CA GLU A 120 23.63 -17.00 9.76
C GLU A 120 24.94 -16.92 10.58
N PHE A 121 24.82 -16.77 11.90
CA PHE A 121 25.95 -16.37 12.77
C PHE A 121 27.17 -17.29 12.63
N ASN A 122 26.97 -18.59 12.48
CA ASN A 122 28.05 -19.55 12.29
C ASN A 122 28.89 -19.29 11.02
N GLN A 123 28.27 -18.80 9.95
CA GLN A 123 28.99 -18.42 8.73
C GLN A 123 29.86 -17.19 8.99
N GLN A 124 29.33 -16.20 9.73
CA GLN A 124 30.06 -14.98 10.09
C GLN A 124 31.24 -15.30 11.02
N VAL A 125 31.06 -16.20 11.98
CA VAL A 125 32.15 -16.67 12.85
C VAL A 125 33.28 -17.28 12.03
N ARG A 126 32.99 -18.18 11.08
CA ARG A 126 34.01 -18.79 10.20
C ARG A 126 34.75 -17.76 9.37
N LYS A 127 34.03 -16.79 8.80
CA LYS A 127 34.61 -15.73 7.96
C LYS A 127 35.50 -14.80 8.79
N LEU A 128 35.07 -14.39 9.98
CA LEU A 128 35.86 -13.57 10.90
C LEU A 128 37.12 -14.30 11.40
N ASP A 129 37.01 -15.59 11.66
CA ASP A 129 38.14 -16.43 12.11
C ASP A 129 39.19 -16.56 11.00
N GLY A 130 38.75 -16.86 9.77
CA GLY A 130 39.63 -16.93 8.60
C GLY A 130 40.34 -15.62 8.27
N ALA A 131 39.75 -14.48 8.64
CA ALA A 131 40.36 -13.15 8.51
C ALA A 131 41.18 -12.71 9.75
N ASN A 132 41.28 -13.56 10.79
CA ASN A 132 41.92 -13.24 12.07
C ASN A 132 41.34 -11.97 12.75
N LEU A 133 40.03 -11.77 12.58
CA LEU A 133 39.26 -10.65 13.14
C LEU A 133 38.37 -11.06 14.31
N LEU A 134 38.02 -12.35 14.43
CA LEU A 134 37.03 -12.83 15.41
C LEU A 134 37.31 -12.37 16.84
N TYR A 135 38.54 -12.55 17.32
CA TYR A 135 38.92 -12.14 18.68
C TYR A 135 38.83 -10.62 18.89
N LYS A 136 39.18 -9.82 17.87
CA LYS A 136 39.12 -8.35 17.93
C LYS A 136 37.68 -7.88 17.98
N VAL A 137 36.81 -8.47 17.15
CA VAL A 137 35.38 -8.15 17.11
C VAL A 137 34.74 -8.51 18.45
N MET A 138 34.91 -9.74 18.94
CA MET A 138 34.40 -10.16 20.24
C MET A 138 34.87 -9.26 21.38
N GLY A 139 36.16 -8.88 21.39
CA GLY A 139 36.72 -7.99 22.40
C GLY A 139 36.03 -6.62 22.47
N LYS A 140 35.53 -6.08 21.34
CA LYS A 140 34.75 -4.83 21.35
C LYS A 140 33.43 -4.99 22.09
N PHE A 141 32.79 -6.15 22.01
CA PHE A 141 31.50 -6.39 22.65
C PHE A 141 31.61 -6.75 24.14
N THR A 142 32.75 -7.30 24.60
CA THR A 142 32.92 -7.64 26.02
C THR A 142 32.90 -6.43 26.94
N ASP A 143 33.21 -5.25 26.42
CA ASP A 143 33.22 -3.99 27.18
C ASP A 143 31.83 -3.34 27.31
N LEU A 144 30.83 -3.85 26.56
CA LEU A 144 29.47 -3.32 26.62
C LEU A 144 28.70 -3.92 27.78
N ASP A 145 28.30 -3.09 28.75
CA ASP A 145 27.35 -3.49 29.79
C ASP A 145 25.92 -3.29 29.28
N LEU A 146 25.34 -4.38 28.78
CA LEU A 146 23.98 -4.43 28.28
C LEU A 146 23.07 -5.18 29.26
N ARG A 147 23.25 -5.04 30.57
CA ARG A 147 22.29 -5.59 31.55
C ARG A 147 20.99 -4.77 31.58
N PRO A 148 19.81 -5.36 31.82
CA PRO A 148 18.53 -4.63 31.87
C PRO A 148 18.51 -3.45 32.84
N GLU A 149 19.26 -3.52 33.94
CA GLU A 149 19.36 -2.46 34.96
C GLU A 149 20.18 -1.25 34.46
N VAL A 150 21.11 -1.47 33.52
CA VAL A 150 21.99 -0.44 32.97
C VAL A 150 21.43 0.12 31.67
N VAL A 151 20.86 -0.77 30.85
CA VAL A 151 20.20 -0.48 29.58
C VAL A 151 18.82 -1.14 29.62
N PRO A 152 17.79 -0.41 30.05
CA PRO A 152 16.40 -0.86 29.98
C PRO A 152 16.02 -1.32 28.57
N ASN A 153 15.01 -2.19 28.43
CA ASN A 153 14.61 -2.74 27.13
C ASN A 153 14.22 -1.64 26.12
N HIS A 154 13.51 -0.59 26.56
CA HIS A 154 13.22 0.57 25.69
C HIS A 154 14.50 1.23 25.14
N ASN A 155 15.58 1.28 25.94
CA ASN A 155 16.87 1.81 25.52
C ASN A 155 17.63 0.86 24.58
N MET A 156 17.45 -0.45 24.72
CA MET A 156 17.96 -1.41 23.75
C MET A 156 17.30 -1.25 22.38
N GLY A 157 15.99 -0.96 22.35
CA GLY A 157 15.28 -0.61 21.12
C GLY A 157 15.98 0.52 20.36
N TYR A 158 16.30 1.63 21.05
CA TYR A 158 17.04 2.76 20.44
C TYR A 158 18.43 2.39 19.93
N ILE A 159 19.14 1.45 20.59
CA ILE A 159 20.45 0.98 20.12
C ILE A 159 20.28 0.19 18.82
N PHE A 160 19.34 -0.75 18.77
CA PHE A 160 19.10 -1.54 17.54
C PHE A 160 18.62 -0.66 16.40
N GLU A 161 17.70 0.27 16.65
CA GLU A 161 17.24 1.25 15.67
C GLU A 161 18.40 2.06 15.09
N GLU A 162 19.28 2.58 15.95
CA GLU A 162 20.42 3.38 15.52
C GLU A 162 21.44 2.55 14.72
N LEU A 163 21.66 1.29 15.10
CA LEU A 163 22.53 0.37 14.35
C LEU A 163 21.95 0.06 12.97
N ILE A 164 20.67 -0.33 12.89
CA ILE A 164 19.97 -0.61 11.62
C ILE A 164 19.97 0.62 10.72
N ARG A 165 19.64 1.79 11.26
CA ARG A 165 19.65 3.06 10.52
C ARG A 165 20.98 3.31 9.83
N ARG A 166 22.10 3.12 10.55
CA ARG A 166 23.44 3.29 9.98
C ARG A 166 23.76 2.25 8.91
N PHE A 167 23.30 1.02 9.04
CA PHE A 167 23.49 0.01 7.99
C PHE A 167 22.77 0.42 6.71
N SER A 168 21.51 0.84 6.80
CA SER A 168 20.76 1.23 5.63
C SER A 168 21.26 2.53 4.98
N GLU A 169 21.69 3.52 5.78
CA GLU A 169 22.38 4.72 5.25
C GLU A 169 23.66 4.35 4.46
N GLN A 170 24.31 3.23 4.77
CA GLN A 170 25.51 2.74 4.07
C GLN A 170 25.23 1.82 2.89
N SER A 171 24.11 1.08 2.88
CA SER A 171 23.78 0.13 1.81
C SER A 171 23.05 0.78 0.63
N ASN A 172 22.69 2.08 0.69
CA ASN A 172 21.74 2.74 -0.23
C ASN A 172 20.38 2.01 -0.31
N GLU A 173 20.10 1.09 0.60
CA GLU A 173 18.77 0.55 0.82
C GLU A 173 17.95 1.58 1.62
N THR A 174 16.64 1.59 1.40
CA THR A 174 15.71 2.53 2.01
C THR A 174 15.69 2.37 3.53
N ALA A 175 16.42 3.25 4.23
CA ALA A 175 16.68 3.17 5.68
C ALA A 175 15.49 3.15 6.64
N GLY A 176 14.27 3.30 6.14
CA GLY A 176 13.06 3.30 6.95
C GLY A 176 12.08 2.17 6.63
N GLU A 177 12.44 1.15 5.85
CA GLU A 177 11.60 -0.05 5.69
C GLU A 177 11.46 -0.87 6.98
N HIS A 178 12.28 -0.58 8.00
CA HIS A 178 12.37 -1.40 9.21
C HIS A 178 11.89 -0.73 10.49
N PHE A 179 11.52 0.57 10.47
CA PHE A 179 11.18 1.25 11.72
C PHE A 179 10.17 2.39 11.61
N THR A 180 9.18 2.37 12.51
CA THR A 180 8.19 3.43 12.73
C THR A 180 8.69 4.37 13.84
N PRO A 181 8.78 5.70 13.63
CA PRO A 181 9.20 6.64 14.67
C PRO A 181 8.42 6.48 15.98
N ARG A 182 9.09 6.56 17.13
CA ARG A 182 8.50 6.25 18.44
C ARG A 182 7.30 7.13 18.80
N GLU A 183 7.36 8.41 18.43
CA GLU A 183 6.27 9.36 18.64
C GLU A 183 5.05 9.06 17.77
N VAL A 184 5.27 8.48 16.57
CA VAL A 184 4.20 8.00 15.67
C VAL A 184 3.57 6.73 16.25
N ILE A 185 4.40 5.78 16.73
CA ILE A 185 3.91 4.58 17.44
C ILE A 185 3.07 4.98 18.65
N LYS A 186 3.57 5.92 19.46
CA LYS A 186 2.88 6.37 20.68
C LYS A 186 1.51 7.00 20.35
N LEU A 187 1.43 7.83 19.31
CA LEU A 187 0.14 8.36 18.86
C LEU A 187 -0.80 7.25 18.37
N MET A 188 -0.31 6.32 17.55
CA MET A 188 -1.11 5.19 17.06
C MET A 188 -1.70 4.37 18.21
N VAL A 189 -0.85 3.99 19.18
CA VAL A 189 -1.27 3.22 20.36
C VAL A 189 -2.30 4.01 21.19
N ASN A 190 -2.07 5.30 21.43
CA ASN A 190 -3.03 6.13 22.14
C ASN A 190 -4.41 6.15 21.45
N LEU A 191 -4.46 6.35 20.13
CA LEU A 191 -5.72 6.39 19.37
C LEU A 191 -6.41 5.02 19.35
N LEU A 192 -5.63 3.95 19.26
CA LEU A 192 -6.14 2.58 19.28
C LEU A 192 -6.80 2.24 20.63
N ILE A 193 -6.17 2.66 21.73
CA ILE A 193 -6.52 2.25 23.09
C ILE A 193 -7.47 3.23 23.80
N ALA A 194 -7.43 4.53 23.48
CA ALA A 194 -8.17 5.55 24.23
C ALA A 194 -9.67 5.26 24.41
N PRO A 195 -10.41 4.75 23.40
CA PRO A 195 -11.83 4.44 23.56
C PRO A 195 -12.13 3.30 24.55
N ASP A 196 -11.14 2.47 24.87
CA ASP A 196 -11.28 1.31 25.76
C ASP A 196 -10.71 1.55 27.18
N GLY A 197 -10.47 2.80 27.58
CA GLY A 197 -9.89 3.15 28.89
C GLY A 197 -10.59 2.47 30.07
N ASP A 198 -11.93 2.53 30.11
CA ASP A 198 -12.73 1.90 31.17
C ASP A 198 -12.59 0.37 31.16
N ALA A 199 -12.65 -0.25 29.98
CA ALA A 199 -12.54 -1.70 29.83
C ALA A 199 -11.15 -2.23 30.19
N LEU A 200 -10.11 -1.39 30.10
CA LEU A 200 -8.75 -1.71 30.50
C LEU A 200 -8.48 -1.44 31.97
N SER A 201 -9.28 -0.62 32.64
CA SER A 201 -9.11 -0.31 34.07
C SER A 201 -9.53 -1.45 35.02
N LEU A 202 -10.21 -2.48 34.50
CA LEU A 202 -10.67 -3.63 35.29
C LEU A 202 -9.48 -4.49 35.78
N PRO A 203 -9.45 -4.92 37.05
CA PRO A 203 -8.35 -5.74 37.58
C PRO A 203 -8.21 -7.08 36.85
N GLY A 204 -6.96 -7.49 36.58
CA GLY A 204 -6.65 -8.82 36.01
C GLY A 204 -7.09 -9.01 34.56
N VAL A 205 -7.30 -7.93 33.82
CA VAL A 205 -7.66 -7.97 32.40
C VAL A 205 -6.56 -8.63 31.58
N VAL A 206 -6.95 -9.59 30.73
CA VAL A 206 -6.08 -10.16 29.70
C VAL A 206 -6.40 -9.52 28.35
N ARG A 207 -5.38 -9.04 27.64
CA ARG A 207 -5.51 -8.47 26.29
C ARG A 207 -4.47 -9.03 25.34
N THR A 208 -4.89 -9.30 24.12
CA THR A 208 -4.00 -9.78 23.06
C THR A 208 -3.78 -8.67 22.02
N VAL A 209 -2.51 -8.42 21.68
CA VAL A 209 -2.08 -7.40 20.72
C VAL A 209 -1.34 -8.06 19.57
N MET A 210 -1.66 -7.69 18.32
CA MET A 210 -1.02 -8.29 17.14
C MET A 210 -0.53 -7.28 16.11
N ASP A 211 0.64 -7.56 15.54
CA ASP A 211 1.20 -6.85 14.39
C ASP A 211 1.63 -7.83 13.26
N PRO A 212 0.98 -7.82 12.09
CA PRO A 212 1.23 -8.76 10.99
C PRO A 212 2.49 -8.45 10.18
N ALA A 213 3.20 -7.36 10.48
CA ALA A 213 4.46 -6.99 9.85
C ALA A 213 5.33 -6.31 10.92
N CYS A 214 5.63 -7.07 11.97
CA CYS A 214 6.05 -6.49 13.25
C CYS A 214 7.46 -5.89 13.26
N GLY A 215 8.26 -6.13 12.22
CA GLY A 215 9.62 -5.65 12.11
C GLY A 215 10.44 -6.07 13.34
N THR A 216 10.96 -5.09 14.07
CA THR A 216 11.73 -5.31 15.30
C THR A 216 10.88 -5.39 16.58
N GLY A 217 9.55 -5.37 16.48
CA GLY A 217 8.62 -5.48 17.63
C GLY A 217 8.39 -4.16 18.39
N GLY A 218 8.79 -3.03 17.83
CA GLY A 218 8.69 -1.71 18.47
C GLY A 218 7.25 -1.30 18.80
N MET A 219 6.30 -1.59 17.92
CA MET A 219 4.88 -1.28 18.11
C MET A 219 4.22 -2.18 19.16
N LEU A 220 4.49 -3.49 19.11
CA LEU A 220 4.02 -4.46 20.11
C LEU A 220 4.46 -4.07 21.52
N SER A 221 5.73 -3.72 21.66
CA SER A 221 6.31 -3.27 22.93
C SER A 221 5.65 -1.99 23.46
N ALA A 222 5.42 -1.02 22.59
CA ALA A 222 4.80 0.24 22.99
C ALA A 222 3.33 0.04 23.40
N ALA A 223 2.60 -0.84 22.73
CA ALA A 223 1.23 -1.19 23.10
C ALA A 223 1.18 -1.88 24.47
N GLU A 224 2.06 -2.87 24.72
CA GLU A 224 2.18 -3.52 26.03
C GLU A 224 2.49 -2.52 27.15
N GLU A 225 3.50 -1.67 26.97
CA GLU A 225 3.91 -0.67 27.95
C GLU A 225 2.79 0.33 28.22
N HIS A 226 2.06 0.77 27.19
CA HIS A 226 0.95 1.70 27.34
C HIS A 226 -0.22 1.08 28.12
N ILE A 227 -0.62 -0.16 27.80
CA ILE A 227 -1.69 -0.86 28.51
C ILE A 227 -1.30 -1.09 29.97
N LYS A 228 -0.06 -1.53 30.23
CA LYS A 228 0.44 -1.73 31.61
C LYS A 228 0.58 -0.43 32.40
N ALA A 229 0.84 0.69 31.73
CA ALA A 229 0.85 2.00 32.37
C ALA A 229 -0.56 2.44 32.80
N LEU A 230 -1.60 2.08 32.05
CA LEU A 230 -3.00 2.31 32.41
C LEU A 230 -3.47 1.34 33.50
N ASN A 231 -3.05 0.08 33.42
CA ASN A 231 -3.40 -0.96 34.38
C ASN A 231 -2.19 -1.87 34.67
N PRO A 232 -1.48 -1.65 35.79
CA PRO A 232 -0.33 -2.47 36.17
C PRO A 232 -0.64 -3.96 36.39
N ASP A 233 -1.91 -4.30 36.65
CA ASP A 233 -2.37 -5.68 36.86
C ASP A 233 -2.83 -6.36 35.57
N ALA A 234 -2.76 -5.67 34.41
CA ALA A 234 -3.14 -6.24 33.13
C ALA A 234 -2.09 -7.23 32.60
N THR A 235 -2.56 -8.36 32.11
CA THR A 235 -1.76 -9.31 31.32
C THR A 235 -1.92 -8.95 29.84
N VAL A 236 -0.81 -8.64 29.19
CA VAL A 236 -0.79 -8.35 27.75
C VAL A 236 0.03 -9.42 27.05
N GLU A 237 -0.59 -10.14 26.13
CA GLU A 237 0.06 -11.12 25.27
C GLU A 237 0.26 -10.50 23.89
N VAL A 238 1.49 -10.52 23.40
CA VAL A 238 1.83 -9.93 22.10
C VAL A 238 2.11 -11.01 21.07
N TYR A 239 1.62 -10.76 19.86
CA TYR A 239 1.74 -11.64 18.70
C TYR A 239 2.27 -10.86 17.51
N GLY A 240 3.09 -11.50 16.70
CA GLY A 240 3.68 -10.83 15.54
C GLY A 240 4.04 -11.77 14.44
N GLN A 241 4.19 -11.24 13.24
CA GLN A 241 4.76 -11.96 12.12
C GLN A 241 5.71 -11.05 11.35
N GLU A 242 6.86 -11.60 10.96
CA GLU A 242 7.88 -10.87 10.22
C GLU A 242 8.52 -11.73 9.13
N LEU A 243 8.69 -11.14 7.95
CA LEU A 243 9.26 -11.76 6.77
C LEU A 243 10.80 -11.76 6.82
N ASN A 244 11.40 -10.65 7.25
CA ASN A 244 12.84 -10.45 7.32
C ASN A 244 13.44 -11.23 8.51
N PRO A 245 14.36 -12.18 8.27
CA PRO A 245 14.93 -13.02 9.33
C PRO A 245 15.64 -12.25 10.45
N GLU A 246 16.35 -11.18 10.11
CA GLU A 246 17.11 -10.37 11.08
C GLU A 246 16.17 -9.56 11.97
N SER A 247 15.17 -8.88 11.37
CA SER A 247 14.15 -8.12 12.10
C SER A 247 13.35 -9.02 13.03
N TRP A 248 12.94 -10.18 12.54
CA TRP A 248 12.29 -11.22 13.34
C TRP A 248 13.17 -11.63 14.54
N ALA A 249 14.48 -11.81 14.33
CA ALA A 249 15.38 -12.23 15.39
C ALA A 249 15.54 -11.15 16.47
N ILE A 250 15.55 -9.87 16.09
CA ILE A 250 15.50 -8.74 17.03
C ILE A 250 14.21 -8.78 17.83
N CYS A 251 13.05 -8.83 17.15
CA CYS A 251 11.74 -8.87 17.79
C CYS A 251 11.63 -10.03 18.79
N ARG A 252 11.95 -11.25 18.35
CA ARG A 252 11.86 -12.45 19.19
C ARG A 252 12.81 -12.34 20.40
N SER A 253 14.03 -11.84 20.21
CA SER A 253 14.98 -11.68 21.32
C SER A 253 14.54 -10.65 22.37
N ASP A 254 13.94 -9.52 21.96
CA ASP A 254 13.45 -8.50 22.89
C ASP A 254 12.28 -9.04 23.73
N LEU A 255 11.36 -9.77 23.09
CA LEU A 255 10.22 -10.39 23.78
C LEU A 255 10.64 -11.50 24.74
N MET A 256 11.65 -12.31 24.38
CA MET A 256 12.23 -13.29 25.30
C MET A 256 12.76 -12.64 26.57
N ILE A 257 13.42 -11.49 26.45
CA ILE A 257 13.99 -10.74 27.59
C ILE A 257 12.87 -10.12 28.44
N LYS A 258 11.77 -9.71 27.83
CA LYS A 258 10.57 -9.19 28.51
C LYS A 258 9.73 -10.27 29.18
N GLY A 259 10.04 -11.56 28.99
CA GLY A 259 9.29 -12.67 29.53
C GLY A 259 7.98 -12.97 28.77
N GLN A 260 7.85 -12.43 27.56
CA GLN A 260 6.78 -12.78 26.63
C GLN A 260 7.06 -14.15 25.99
N ASP A 261 6.03 -14.81 25.47
CA ASP A 261 6.19 -16.08 24.77
C ASP A 261 6.84 -15.85 23.40
N PRO A 262 8.07 -16.36 23.16
CA PRO A 262 8.74 -16.19 21.87
C PRO A 262 8.08 -16.96 20.72
N GLU A 263 7.21 -17.94 20.98
CA GLU A 263 6.51 -18.69 19.93
C GLU A 263 5.40 -17.85 19.27
N ASN A 264 4.98 -16.75 19.91
CA ASN A 264 3.99 -15.83 19.36
C ASN A 264 4.53 -14.98 18.20
N ILE A 265 5.83 -15.04 17.89
CA ILE A 265 6.45 -14.34 16.75
C ILE A 265 6.74 -15.31 15.61
N ALA A 266 5.84 -15.34 14.64
CA ALA A 266 5.97 -16.16 13.45
C ALA A 266 6.99 -15.58 12.45
N SER A 267 7.71 -16.47 11.75
CA SER A 267 8.64 -16.11 10.68
C SER A 267 8.04 -16.50 9.34
N GLY A 268 7.96 -15.58 8.38
CA GLY A 268 7.42 -15.84 7.05
C GLY A 268 6.49 -14.75 6.53
N ASN A 269 5.93 -14.94 5.33
CA ASN A 269 5.04 -13.97 4.73
C ASN A 269 3.61 -14.11 5.30
N SER A 270 3.02 -13.02 5.78
CA SER A 270 1.70 -13.03 6.44
C SER A 270 0.54 -13.41 5.52
N PHE A 271 0.75 -13.34 4.19
CA PHE A 271 -0.23 -13.76 3.19
C PHE A 271 -0.11 -15.25 2.85
N SER A 272 1.07 -15.77 2.49
CA SER A 272 1.22 -17.19 2.13
C SER A 272 1.35 -18.13 3.33
N ASP A 273 1.95 -17.67 4.43
CA ASP A 273 2.36 -18.48 5.58
C ASP A 273 1.81 -17.87 6.88
N ASP A 274 0.48 -17.73 6.96
CA ASP A 274 -0.19 -17.12 8.12
C ASP A 274 0.08 -17.89 9.43
N GLY A 275 1.05 -17.39 10.22
CA GLY A 275 1.49 -18.04 11.44
C GLY A 275 0.44 -17.99 12.56
N HIS A 276 -0.60 -17.18 12.39
CA HIS A 276 -1.64 -16.93 13.38
C HIS A 276 -3.03 -17.23 12.82
N ALA A 277 -3.15 -18.17 11.85
CA ALA A 277 -4.35 -18.41 11.06
C ALA A 277 -5.66 -18.51 11.87
N ARG A 278 -5.60 -19.13 13.05
CA ARG A 278 -6.76 -19.40 13.91
C ARG A 278 -6.94 -18.41 15.06
N GLU A 279 -5.97 -17.54 15.28
CA GLU A 279 -5.96 -16.61 16.41
C GLU A 279 -6.78 -15.35 16.12
N LYS A 280 -7.29 -14.75 17.19
CA LYS A 280 -8.09 -13.51 17.16
C LYS A 280 -7.63 -12.56 18.26
N PHE A 281 -7.57 -11.26 17.95
CA PHE A 281 -6.87 -10.30 18.81
C PHE A 281 -7.77 -9.15 19.28
N ASP A 282 -7.54 -8.63 20.49
CA ASP A 282 -8.27 -7.44 20.98
C ASP A 282 -7.83 -6.19 20.23
N TYR A 283 -6.52 -6.05 20.02
CA TYR A 283 -5.91 -4.90 19.37
C TYR A 283 -4.99 -5.36 18.26
N LEU A 284 -5.10 -4.71 17.10
CA LEU A 284 -4.16 -4.90 16.01
C LEU A 284 -3.58 -3.56 15.60
N LEU A 285 -2.27 -3.53 15.38
CA LEU A 285 -1.58 -2.34 14.91
C LEU A 285 -0.49 -2.71 13.91
N ALA A 286 -0.35 -1.92 12.85
CA ALA A 286 0.61 -2.21 11.80
C ALA A 286 1.10 -0.95 11.08
N ASN A 287 2.36 -0.96 10.69
CA ASN A 287 2.91 -0.08 9.67
C ASN A 287 3.50 -0.96 8.56
N PRO A 288 2.64 -1.57 7.72
CA PRO A 288 3.12 -2.44 6.66
C PRO A 288 3.89 -1.62 5.61
N PRO A 289 4.78 -2.25 4.83
CA PRO A 289 5.53 -1.54 3.81
C PRO A 289 4.58 -0.99 2.72
N PHE A 290 4.73 0.30 2.40
CA PHE A 290 3.79 1.00 1.52
C PHE A 290 3.93 0.59 0.06
N GLY A 291 2.81 0.26 -0.59
CA GLY A 291 2.77 0.04 -2.05
C GLY A 291 3.65 -1.12 -2.53
N VAL A 292 3.87 -2.12 -1.68
CA VAL A 292 4.67 -3.30 -2.05
C VAL A 292 3.90 -4.19 -3.02
N GLU A 293 4.59 -4.64 -4.07
CA GLU A 293 4.07 -5.62 -5.02
C GLU A 293 3.86 -6.99 -4.34
N TRP A 294 2.68 -7.58 -4.45
CA TRP A 294 2.35 -8.89 -3.87
C TRP A 294 2.45 -10.05 -4.89
N LYS A 295 3.20 -9.85 -5.98
CA LYS A 295 3.36 -10.82 -7.08
C LYS A 295 3.89 -12.18 -6.62
N LYS A 296 4.77 -12.21 -5.61
CA LYS A 296 5.36 -13.45 -5.07
C LYS A 296 4.35 -14.37 -4.38
N VAL A 297 3.26 -13.81 -3.86
CA VAL A 297 2.20 -14.54 -3.13
C VAL A 297 0.87 -14.49 -3.89
N LYS A 298 0.93 -14.14 -5.18
CA LYS A 298 -0.25 -13.91 -5.99
C LYS A 298 -1.15 -15.14 -6.07
N GLU A 299 -0.54 -16.29 -6.30
CA GLU A 299 -1.26 -17.55 -6.45
C GLU A 299 -2.01 -17.93 -5.17
N ASP A 300 -1.39 -17.77 -4.00
CA ASP A 300 -2.02 -18.04 -2.70
C ASP A 300 -3.22 -17.12 -2.44
N VAL A 301 -3.03 -15.81 -2.68
CA VAL A 301 -4.07 -14.78 -2.46
C VAL A 301 -5.25 -14.96 -3.42
N GLU A 302 -4.98 -15.19 -4.72
CA GLU A 302 -6.03 -15.44 -5.72
C GLU A 302 -6.76 -16.77 -5.46
N TYR A 303 -6.02 -17.79 -5.01
CA TYR A 303 -6.61 -19.07 -4.62
C TYR A 303 -7.58 -18.87 -3.45
N GLU A 304 -7.16 -18.19 -2.39
CA GLU A 304 -8.00 -17.93 -1.23
C GLU A 304 -9.24 -17.11 -1.59
N HIS A 305 -9.07 -16.01 -2.33
CA HIS A 305 -10.19 -15.19 -2.82
C HIS A 305 -11.20 -16.02 -3.62
N LYS A 306 -10.73 -16.83 -4.57
CA LYS A 306 -11.60 -17.60 -5.46
C LYS A 306 -12.32 -18.76 -4.77
N ASN A 307 -11.64 -19.45 -3.84
CA ASN A 307 -12.15 -20.71 -3.27
C ASN A 307 -12.81 -20.53 -1.90
N LEU A 308 -12.40 -19.54 -1.10
CA LEU A 308 -12.97 -19.27 0.22
C LEU A 308 -13.92 -18.08 0.23
N GLY A 309 -13.79 -17.13 -0.69
CA GLY A 309 -14.62 -15.92 -0.74
C GLY A 309 -14.68 -15.24 0.63
N ASP A 310 -15.90 -14.99 1.12
CA ASP A 310 -16.17 -14.35 2.43
C ASP A 310 -15.74 -15.18 3.65
N SER A 311 -15.50 -16.49 3.47
CA SER A 311 -14.96 -17.35 4.52
C SER A 311 -13.42 -17.26 4.62
N GLY A 312 -12.77 -16.67 3.61
CA GLY A 312 -11.34 -16.37 3.61
C GLY A 312 -11.05 -14.93 4.02
N ARG A 313 -9.78 -14.56 3.98
CA ARG A 313 -9.29 -13.22 4.35
C ARG A 313 -9.53 -12.19 3.27
N PHE A 314 -9.51 -12.60 1.99
CA PHE A 314 -9.51 -11.69 0.84
C PHE A 314 -10.84 -11.69 0.07
N GLY A 315 -11.97 -11.95 0.74
CA GLY A 315 -13.28 -12.05 0.10
C GLY A 315 -13.80 -10.75 -0.54
N ALA A 316 -13.43 -9.59 0.03
CA ALA A 316 -13.95 -8.29 -0.39
C ALA A 316 -13.43 -7.80 -1.75
N GLY A 317 -12.36 -8.42 -2.25
CA GLY A 317 -11.73 -8.05 -3.51
C GLY A 317 -10.21 -8.05 -3.40
N LEU A 318 -9.56 -7.94 -4.55
CA LEU A 318 -8.10 -7.93 -4.67
C LEU A 318 -7.63 -6.59 -5.23
N PRO A 319 -6.73 -5.86 -4.54
CA PRO A 319 -6.13 -4.65 -5.10
C PRO A 319 -5.23 -5.01 -6.28
N ARG A 320 -4.80 -4.02 -7.06
CA ARG A 320 -3.78 -4.21 -8.09
C ARG A 320 -2.50 -4.87 -7.54
N ILE A 321 -1.82 -5.65 -8.39
CA ILE A 321 -0.63 -6.44 -8.01
C ILE A 321 0.50 -5.60 -7.39
N ASN A 322 0.66 -4.35 -7.83
CA ASN A 322 1.70 -3.45 -7.37
C ASN A 322 1.36 -2.68 -6.08
N ASP A 323 0.26 -3.01 -5.39
CA ASP A 323 -0.11 -2.37 -4.13
C ASP A 323 -0.83 -3.35 -3.20
N GLY A 324 -0.09 -3.99 -2.29
CA GLY A 324 -0.61 -4.94 -1.30
C GLY A 324 -1.21 -4.31 -0.04
N SER A 325 -1.31 -2.97 0.05
CA SER A 325 -1.68 -2.27 1.29
C SER A 325 -3.04 -2.73 1.84
N LEU A 326 -4.06 -2.84 0.97
CA LEU A 326 -5.39 -3.30 1.36
C LEU A 326 -5.47 -4.81 1.67
N LEU A 327 -4.49 -5.61 1.25
CA LEU A 327 -4.42 -7.02 1.66
C LEU A 327 -4.02 -7.14 3.14
N PHE A 328 -3.11 -6.29 3.64
CA PHE A 328 -2.78 -6.26 5.08
C PHE A 328 -4.00 -5.88 5.92
N LEU A 329 -4.79 -4.89 5.49
CA LEU A 329 -6.00 -4.51 6.22
C LEU A 329 -7.04 -5.63 6.21
N GLN A 330 -7.30 -6.27 5.06
CA GLN A 330 -8.17 -7.45 4.99
C GLN A 330 -7.68 -8.59 5.91
N HIS A 331 -6.37 -8.84 5.93
CA HIS A 331 -5.76 -9.79 6.85
C HIS A 331 -6.02 -9.40 8.31
N MET A 332 -5.81 -8.15 8.72
CA MET A 332 -6.07 -7.69 10.10
C MET A 332 -7.56 -7.79 10.47
N ILE A 333 -8.46 -7.42 9.56
CA ILE A 333 -9.91 -7.55 9.74
C ILE A 333 -10.29 -9.01 9.96
N SER A 334 -9.69 -9.93 9.22
CA SER A 334 -9.92 -11.38 9.41
C SER A 334 -9.50 -11.90 10.78
N LYS A 335 -8.68 -11.16 11.54
CA LYS A 335 -8.22 -11.52 12.88
C LYS A 335 -9.03 -10.85 14.01
N MET A 336 -10.07 -10.09 13.68
CA MET A 336 -10.91 -9.48 14.71
C MET A 336 -11.70 -10.54 15.48
N LYS A 337 -11.73 -10.41 16.81
CA LYS A 337 -12.66 -11.13 17.68
C LYS A 337 -14.10 -10.77 17.30
N PRO A 338 -15.04 -11.71 17.36
CA PRO A 338 -16.45 -11.39 17.18
C PRO A 338 -16.94 -10.50 18.33
N VAL A 339 -17.95 -9.68 18.04
CA VAL A 339 -18.73 -8.98 19.07
C VAL A 339 -19.74 -9.96 19.65
N ASP A 340 -19.83 -10.03 20.97
CA ASP A 340 -20.79 -10.90 21.65
C ASP A 340 -22.21 -10.32 21.67
N VAL A 341 -23.18 -11.12 22.12
CA VAL A 341 -24.60 -10.75 22.16
C VAL A 341 -24.92 -9.56 23.06
N ASN A 342 -24.03 -9.20 23.98
CA ASN A 342 -24.19 -8.07 24.89
C ASN A 342 -23.42 -6.82 24.40
N GLY A 343 -22.82 -6.88 23.22
CA GLY A 343 -21.98 -5.80 22.68
C GLY A 343 -20.56 -5.77 23.27
N GLY A 344 -20.18 -6.79 24.04
CA GLY A 344 -18.81 -7.00 24.50
C GLY A 344 -17.95 -7.73 23.45
N GLY A 345 -16.73 -8.11 23.82
CA GLY A 345 -15.79 -8.70 22.87
C GLY A 345 -15.40 -7.69 21.79
N GLY A 346 -15.15 -8.15 20.56
CA GLY A 346 -14.73 -7.27 19.46
C GLY A 346 -13.24 -6.88 19.47
N SER A 347 -12.86 -6.10 18.47
CA SER A 347 -11.47 -5.67 18.25
C SER A 347 -11.38 -4.23 17.78
N ARG A 348 -10.18 -3.68 17.90
CA ARG A 348 -9.79 -2.41 17.28
C ARG A 348 -8.53 -2.59 16.45
N ILE A 349 -8.44 -1.88 15.33
CA ILE A 349 -7.33 -1.91 14.38
C ILE A 349 -6.81 -0.49 14.18
N ALA A 350 -5.49 -0.31 14.18
CA ALA A 350 -4.84 0.91 13.69
C ALA A 350 -3.78 0.55 12.65
N ILE A 351 -3.91 1.06 11.42
CA ILE A 351 -2.94 0.79 10.35
C ILE A 351 -2.45 2.09 9.72
N VAL A 352 -1.16 2.16 9.41
CA VAL A 352 -0.58 3.27 8.64
C VAL A 352 -0.75 3.00 7.14
N PHE A 353 -1.22 4.01 6.42
CA PHE A 353 -1.23 4.02 4.97
C PHE A 353 -0.61 5.29 4.38
N ASN A 354 -0.19 5.20 3.12
CA ASN A 354 -0.05 6.38 2.26
C ASN A 354 -1.44 6.82 1.74
N GLY A 355 -1.49 7.75 0.78
CA GLY A 355 -2.75 8.20 0.20
C GLY A 355 -3.48 7.16 -0.67
N SER A 356 -2.81 6.12 -1.19
CA SER A 356 -3.38 5.21 -2.20
C SER A 356 -4.66 4.51 -1.73
N PRO A 357 -4.72 3.90 -0.53
CA PRO A 357 -5.94 3.24 -0.04
C PRO A 357 -7.18 4.13 0.04
N LEU A 358 -7.02 5.46 0.13
CA LEU A 358 -8.15 6.40 0.23
C LEU A 358 -8.96 6.50 -1.06
N PHE A 359 -8.33 6.47 -2.23
CA PHE A 359 -9.00 6.85 -3.50
C PHE A 359 -8.59 6.02 -4.72
N THR A 360 -7.56 5.18 -4.63
CA THR A 360 -7.18 4.33 -5.77
C THR A 360 -8.29 3.34 -6.10
N GLY A 361 -8.51 3.07 -7.40
CA GLY A 361 -9.44 2.07 -7.88
C GLY A 361 -10.77 2.67 -8.33
N ALA A 362 -11.19 2.34 -9.55
CA ALA A 362 -12.47 2.80 -10.09
C ALA A 362 -13.65 2.03 -9.47
N ALA A 363 -14.88 2.53 -9.67
CA ALA A 363 -16.09 1.83 -9.27
C ALA A 363 -16.12 0.37 -9.76
N GLY A 364 -16.34 -0.57 -8.85
CA GLY A 364 -16.27 -2.01 -9.11
C GLY A 364 -14.87 -2.61 -9.25
N SER A 365 -13.79 -1.86 -8.99
CA SER A 365 -12.44 -2.42 -8.84
C SER A 365 -12.23 -2.96 -7.43
N GLY A 366 -11.26 -3.86 -7.24
CA GLY A 366 -11.02 -4.49 -5.95
C GLY A 366 -10.75 -3.49 -4.82
N GLU A 367 -9.99 -2.42 -5.06
CA GLU A 367 -9.76 -1.39 -4.02
C GLU A 367 -11.05 -0.68 -3.61
N SER A 368 -11.93 -0.37 -4.58
CA SER A 368 -13.23 0.24 -4.33
C SER A 368 -14.17 -0.72 -3.58
N GLU A 369 -14.19 -2.00 -3.95
CA GLU A 369 -15.03 -3.01 -3.27
C GLU A 369 -14.53 -3.30 -1.84
N ILE A 370 -13.21 -3.28 -1.59
CA ILE A 370 -12.67 -3.40 -0.23
C ILE A 370 -13.10 -2.21 0.63
N ARG A 371 -13.02 -0.97 0.13
CA ARG A 371 -13.50 0.21 0.86
C ARG A 371 -15.01 0.13 1.13
N ARG A 372 -15.78 -0.24 0.11
CA ARG A 372 -17.22 -0.47 0.21
C ARG A 372 -17.53 -1.46 1.33
N TRP A 373 -16.87 -2.61 1.32
CA TRP A 373 -17.06 -3.66 2.31
C TRP A 373 -16.78 -3.17 3.73
N ILE A 374 -15.69 -2.42 3.93
CA ILE A 374 -15.34 -1.85 5.24
C ILE A 374 -16.40 -0.85 5.72
N LEU A 375 -16.87 0.03 4.84
CA LEU A 375 -17.83 1.09 5.16
C LEU A 375 -19.25 0.55 5.37
N GLU A 376 -19.70 -0.40 4.54
CA GLU A 376 -21.02 -1.02 4.67
C GLU A 376 -21.12 -1.94 5.90
N ASN A 377 -20.01 -2.53 6.35
CA ASN A 377 -19.95 -3.23 7.63
C ASN A 377 -19.76 -2.29 8.84
N ASP A 378 -19.71 -0.97 8.62
CA ASP A 378 -19.53 0.04 9.66
C ASP A 378 -18.26 -0.13 10.50
N TRP A 379 -17.16 -0.60 9.88
CA TRP A 379 -15.92 -0.85 10.61
C TRP A 379 -14.96 0.34 10.64
N LEU A 380 -14.95 1.18 9.59
CA LEU A 380 -14.08 2.37 9.58
C LEU A 380 -14.58 3.39 10.58
N GLU A 381 -13.84 3.63 11.64
CA GLU A 381 -14.22 4.58 12.69
C GLU A 381 -13.58 5.95 12.46
N ALA A 382 -12.29 5.97 12.09
CA ALA A 382 -11.62 7.22 11.81
C ALA A 382 -10.48 7.13 10.79
N ILE A 383 -10.20 8.25 10.14
CA ILE A 383 -8.97 8.49 9.39
C ILE A 383 -8.28 9.73 9.94
N VAL A 384 -7.03 9.58 10.35
CA VAL A 384 -6.21 10.65 10.92
C VAL A 384 -5.09 10.99 9.93
N ALA A 385 -5.13 12.17 9.33
CA ALA A 385 -4.07 12.65 8.44
C ALA A 385 -2.89 13.18 9.24
N LEU A 386 -1.70 12.65 8.98
CA LEU A 386 -0.48 12.98 9.71
C LEU A 386 0.39 13.98 8.94
N PRO A 387 1.27 14.72 9.66
CA PRO A 387 2.30 15.53 9.01
C PRO A 387 3.13 14.69 8.04
N ASP A 388 3.49 15.30 6.92
CA ASP A 388 4.49 14.77 6.00
C ASP A 388 5.88 14.70 6.68
N GLN A 389 6.84 14.00 6.06
CA GLN A 389 8.22 13.92 6.56
C GLN A 389 8.35 13.47 8.04
N LEU A 390 7.39 12.69 8.54
CA LEU A 390 7.47 12.04 9.84
C LEU A 390 8.26 10.73 9.81
N PHE A 391 8.30 10.04 8.67
CA PHE A 391 8.93 8.73 8.53
C PHE A 391 10.36 8.85 7.98
N TYR A 392 11.19 7.85 8.28
CA TYR A 392 12.61 7.85 7.90
C TYR A 392 12.84 7.56 6.42
N ASN A 393 11.98 6.75 5.79
CA ASN A 393 12.07 6.31 4.40
C ASN A 393 11.23 7.13 3.41
N THR A 394 10.37 8.00 3.89
CA THR A 394 9.47 8.72 2.99
C THR A 394 9.07 10.09 3.53
N GLY A 395 9.11 11.06 2.63
CA GLY A 395 8.58 12.41 2.84
C GLY A 395 7.08 12.54 2.58
N ILE A 396 6.36 11.48 2.18
CA ILE A 396 4.94 11.57 1.81
C ILE A 396 4.03 11.79 3.03
N SER A 397 2.83 12.31 2.78
CA SER A 397 1.76 12.31 3.77
C SER A 397 1.24 10.89 4.02
N THR A 398 1.05 10.57 5.29
CA THR A 398 0.54 9.29 5.76
C THR A 398 -0.74 9.48 6.58
N TYR A 399 -1.49 8.40 6.74
CA TYR A 399 -2.78 8.38 7.38
C TYR A 399 -2.86 7.19 8.32
N PHE A 400 -3.38 7.39 9.52
CA PHE A 400 -3.86 6.26 10.31
C PHE A 400 -5.31 5.97 9.92
N TRP A 401 -5.59 4.71 9.63
CA TRP A 401 -6.95 4.20 9.58
C TRP A 401 -7.23 3.49 10.89
N ILE A 402 -8.28 3.93 11.59
CA ILE A 402 -8.75 3.32 12.82
C ILE A 402 -10.06 2.59 12.49
N LEU A 403 -10.10 1.29 12.77
CA LEU A 403 -11.29 0.47 12.57
C LEU A 403 -11.68 -0.22 13.87
N THR A 404 -12.97 -0.49 14.01
CA THR A 404 -13.48 -1.38 15.05
C THR A 404 -14.76 -2.05 14.58
N ASN A 405 -14.99 -3.29 15.00
CA ASN A 405 -16.28 -3.95 14.83
C ASN A 405 -17.24 -3.71 16.01
N ARG A 406 -16.83 -2.91 17.01
CA ARG A 406 -17.58 -2.62 18.23
C ARG A 406 -17.78 -1.11 18.46
N LYS A 407 -18.14 -0.35 17.42
CA LYS A 407 -18.43 1.09 17.56
C LYS A 407 -19.47 1.35 18.65
N ASP A 408 -19.22 2.34 19.49
CA ASP A 408 -20.22 2.81 20.45
C ASP A 408 -21.39 3.50 19.73
N ALA A 409 -22.46 3.77 20.47
CA ALA A 409 -23.71 4.26 19.92
C ALA A 409 -23.58 5.61 19.19
N GLN A 410 -22.65 6.49 19.59
CA GLN A 410 -22.46 7.79 18.95
C GLN A 410 -21.70 7.69 17.62
N HIS A 411 -20.88 6.64 17.46
CA HIS A 411 -20.05 6.40 16.28
C HIS A 411 -20.69 5.49 15.24
N LYS A 412 -21.78 4.78 15.56
CA LYS A 412 -22.46 3.89 14.62
C LYS A 412 -22.92 4.62 13.35
N GLY A 413 -22.60 4.04 12.20
CA GLY A 413 -22.90 4.57 10.88
C GLY A 413 -22.05 5.78 10.46
N LYS A 414 -21.08 6.19 11.29
CA LYS A 414 -20.30 7.42 11.10
C LYS A 414 -18.80 7.15 10.99
N VAL A 415 -18.11 8.03 10.26
CA VAL A 415 -16.65 8.06 10.12
C VAL A 415 -16.13 9.44 10.52
N VAL A 416 -15.09 9.46 11.37
CA VAL A 416 -14.37 10.67 11.76
C VAL A 416 -13.17 10.90 10.82
N LEU A 417 -13.06 12.08 10.24
CA LEU A 417 -11.83 12.54 9.59
C LEU A 417 -11.15 13.57 10.49
N LEU A 418 -9.88 13.35 10.85
CA LEU A 418 -9.12 14.24 11.73
C LEU A 418 -7.84 14.71 11.01
N ASP A 419 -7.69 16.03 10.86
CA ASP A 419 -6.51 16.64 10.23
C ASP A 419 -5.47 17.06 11.27
N ALA A 420 -4.40 16.28 11.40
CA ALA A 420 -3.26 16.56 12.27
C ALA A 420 -2.02 17.03 11.50
N ARG A 421 -2.12 17.39 10.21
CA ARG A 421 -0.97 17.67 9.34
C ARG A 421 -0.08 18.84 9.82
N ASP A 422 -0.65 19.77 10.58
CA ASP A 422 0.08 20.91 11.16
C ASP A 422 0.67 20.65 12.55
N GLN A 423 0.40 19.48 13.14
CA GLN A 423 0.84 19.15 14.49
C GLN A 423 2.27 18.61 14.50
N TRP A 424 3.28 19.45 14.30
CA TRP A 424 4.68 19.01 14.28
C TRP A 424 5.65 20.07 14.82
N VAL A 425 6.82 19.62 15.25
CA VAL A 425 7.96 20.51 15.49
C VAL A 425 9.12 20.16 14.56
N LYS A 426 9.89 21.17 14.17
CA LYS A 426 11.02 21.02 13.25
C LYS A 426 12.16 20.31 13.96
N MET A 427 12.68 19.24 13.34
CA MET A 427 13.87 18.58 13.85
C MET A 427 15.12 19.44 13.61
N ARG A 428 16.03 19.47 14.60
CA ARG A 428 17.34 20.15 14.47
C ARG A 428 18.23 19.50 13.43
N LYS A 429 18.19 18.16 13.36
CA LYS A 429 18.94 17.35 12.40
C LYS A 429 17.98 16.38 11.72
N SER A 430 17.97 16.45 10.40
CA SER A 430 17.29 15.52 9.51
C SER A 430 17.79 14.09 9.67
N LEU A 431 16.90 13.10 9.58
CA LEU A 431 17.24 11.67 9.60
C LEU A 431 16.57 10.96 8.41
N GLY A 432 17.32 10.57 7.37
CA GLY A 432 16.71 10.04 6.13
C GLY A 432 15.81 11.08 5.45
N ASP A 433 14.53 10.79 5.28
CA ASP A 433 13.47 11.73 4.86
C ASP A 433 12.77 12.42 6.03
N LYS A 434 13.00 11.98 7.26
CA LYS A 434 12.38 12.55 8.45
C LYS A 434 12.92 13.95 8.71
N ARG A 435 12.02 14.93 8.77
CA ARG A 435 12.32 16.35 9.07
C ARG A 435 11.47 16.91 10.20
N LYS A 436 10.36 16.24 10.49
CA LYS A 436 9.34 16.65 11.45
C LYS A 436 9.20 15.60 12.54
N GLU A 437 8.85 16.03 13.73
CA GLU A 437 8.53 15.13 14.86
C GLU A 437 7.22 15.58 15.54
N LEU A 438 6.45 14.63 16.06
CA LEU A 438 5.32 14.90 16.94
C LEU A 438 5.86 15.25 18.34
N GLY A 439 5.36 16.34 18.93
CA GLY A 439 5.70 16.69 20.30
C GLY A 439 4.99 15.79 21.31
N ASP A 440 5.71 15.32 22.33
CA ASP A 440 5.20 14.43 23.37
C ASP A 440 5.09 15.10 24.76
N GLY A 441 5.21 16.44 24.81
CA GLY A 441 5.20 17.23 26.04
C GLY A 441 6.53 17.25 26.79
N THR A 442 7.59 16.60 26.29
CA THR A 442 8.91 16.59 26.94
C THR A 442 9.86 17.63 26.33
N GLY A 443 10.81 18.12 27.13
CA GLY A 443 11.90 18.99 26.64
C GLY A 443 11.45 20.31 26.03
N ASN A 444 10.41 20.95 26.61
CA ASN A 444 9.74 22.17 26.11
C ASN A 444 9.05 22.02 24.74
N LYS A 445 8.84 20.79 24.26
CA LYS A 445 8.02 20.54 23.08
C LYS A 445 6.52 20.59 23.46
N PRO A 446 5.64 21.03 22.54
CA PRO A 446 4.20 20.86 22.71
C PRO A 446 3.82 19.37 22.86
N ASN A 447 2.61 19.10 23.35
CA ASN A 447 2.12 17.73 23.51
C ASN A 447 1.07 17.38 22.45
N HIS A 448 1.48 17.43 21.18
CA HIS A 448 0.65 17.10 20.03
C HIS A 448 -0.01 15.73 20.17
N ILE A 449 0.71 14.74 20.72
CA ILE A 449 0.16 13.40 20.90
C ILE A 449 -1.09 13.43 21.79
N ALA A 450 -1.02 14.07 22.96
CA ALA A 450 -2.18 14.16 23.85
C ALA A 450 -3.30 15.01 23.25
N ASP A 451 -2.96 16.10 22.55
CA ASP A 451 -3.95 16.97 21.91
C ASP A 451 -4.73 16.26 20.80
N ILE A 452 -4.05 15.49 19.95
CA ILE A 452 -4.70 14.68 18.90
C ILE A 452 -5.54 13.57 19.52
N THR A 453 -5.04 12.87 20.54
CA THR A 453 -5.81 11.81 21.24
C THR A 453 -7.08 12.36 21.87
N ARG A 454 -7.01 13.54 22.51
CA ARG A 454 -8.18 14.21 23.09
C ARG A 454 -9.18 14.64 22.01
N LEU A 455 -8.72 15.29 20.95
CA LEU A 455 -9.58 15.68 19.83
C LEU A 455 -10.28 14.47 19.19
N TYR A 456 -9.60 13.33 19.10
CA TYR A 456 -10.19 12.10 18.61
C TYR A 456 -11.29 11.57 19.53
N GLY A 457 -11.09 11.56 20.86
CA GLY A 457 -12.14 11.19 21.81
C GLY A 457 -13.33 12.16 21.82
N ASP A 458 -13.07 13.45 21.61
CA ASP A 458 -14.09 14.50 21.58
C ASP A 458 -14.62 14.79 20.16
N ALA A 459 -14.32 13.93 19.17
CA ALA A 459 -14.50 14.23 17.75
C ALA A 459 -15.94 14.57 17.38
N MET A 460 -16.92 13.86 17.95
CA MET A 460 -18.34 14.09 17.71
C MET A 460 -18.76 15.49 18.18
N VAL A 461 -18.36 15.87 19.39
CA VAL A 461 -18.67 17.17 19.98
C VAL A 461 -18.00 18.30 19.18
N ALA A 462 -16.73 18.14 18.87
CA ALA A 462 -15.96 19.14 18.13
C ALA A 462 -16.44 19.33 16.68
N ALA A 463 -16.98 18.28 16.04
CA ALA A 463 -17.53 18.37 14.69
C ALA A 463 -18.93 19.00 14.64
N GLU A 464 -19.74 18.84 15.68
CA GLU A 464 -21.10 19.42 15.74
C GLU A 464 -21.09 20.90 16.16
N ASP A 465 -20.12 21.33 16.97
CA ASP A 465 -20.00 22.72 17.44
C ASP A 465 -19.12 23.57 16.51
N ALA A 466 -19.76 24.46 15.73
CA ALA A 466 -19.08 25.37 14.81
C ALA A 466 -18.16 26.40 15.51
N GLU A 467 -18.41 26.70 16.79
CA GLU A 467 -17.58 27.61 17.59
C GLU A 467 -16.44 26.88 18.31
N HIS A 468 -16.40 25.54 18.23
CA HIS A 468 -15.32 24.78 18.83
C HIS A 468 -13.99 25.14 18.17
N PRO A 469 -12.91 25.46 18.93
CA PRO A 469 -11.65 25.93 18.37
C PRO A 469 -10.99 24.97 17.37
N LEU A 470 -11.31 23.68 17.46
CA LEU A 470 -10.79 22.62 16.60
C LEU A 470 -11.83 22.10 15.59
N HIS A 471 -12.97 22.76 15.42
CA HIS A 471 -14.01 22.37 14.44
C HIS A 471 -13.43 22.19 13.03
N GLY A 472 -12.55 23.10 12.59
CA GLY A 472 -11.87 23.00 11.30
C GLY A 472 -10.90 21.82 11.16
N LYS A 473 -10.58 21.11 12.25
CA LYS A 473 -9.65 19.97 12.29
C LYS A 473 -10.36 18.62 12.31
N VAL A 474 -11.67 18.59 12.47
CA VAL A 474 -12.44 17.34 12.54
C VAL A 474 -13.71 17.44 11.71
N LYS A 475 -14.03 16.38 10.98
CA LYS A 475 -15.27 16.26 10.24
C LYS A 475 -15.85 14.88 10.46
N VAL A 476 -17.17 14.80 10.57
CA VAL A 476 -17.88 13.53 10.77
C VAL A 476 -18.86 13.35 9.62
N PHE A 477 -18.84 12.17 9.02
CA PHE A 477 -19.70 11.83 7.87
C PHE A 477 -20.41 10.51 8.10
N ASP A 478 -21.61 10.36 7.54
CA ASP A 478 -22.24 9.05 7.42
C ASP A 478 -21.47 8.16 6.45
N ASN A 479 -21.50 6.84 6.64
CA ASN A 479 -20.78 5.87 5.77
C ASN A 479 -21.14 6.03 4.28
N SER A 480 -22.39 6.40 3.97
CA SER A 480 -22.87 6.60 2.60
C SER A 480 -22.28 7.82 1.91
N ALA A 481 -21.71 8.78 2.65
CA ALA A 481 -21.12 9.99 2.09
C ALA A 481 -19.85 9.72 1.25
N PHE A 482 -19.23 8.55 1.44
CA PHE A 482 -18.02 8.13 0.71
C PHE A 482 -18.33 7.33 -0.55
N GLY A 483 -19.60 6.98 -0.78
CA GLY A 483 -20.02 6.24 -1.96
C GLY A 483 -20.49 7.16 -3.09
N TYR A 484 -20.29 6.70 -4.31
CA TYR A 484 -20.78 7.35 -5.52
C TYR A 484 -21.24 6.32 -6.57
N GLN A 485 -22.11 6.76 -7.47
CA GLN A 485 -22.49 6.07 -8.69
C GLN A 485 -21.65 6.61 -9.84
N ARG A 486 -20.79 5.77 -10.42
CA ARG A 486 -20.11 6.08 -11.68
C ARG A 486 -21.05 5.80 -12.82
N ILE A 487 -21.64 6.84 -13.40
CA ILE A 487 -22.53 6.76 -14.55
C ILE A 487 -21.73 6.92 -15.85
N THR A 488 -22.15 6.22 -16.90
CA THR A 488 -21.63 6.45 -18.25
C THR A 488 -22.60 7.37 -18.98
N VAL A 489 -22.11 8.54 -19.36
CA VAL A 489 -22.85 9.53 -20.14
C VAL A 489 -22.56 9.28 -21.60
N GLU A 490 -23.58 8.88 -22.36
CA GLU A 490 -23.51 8.66 -23.79
C GLU A 490 -24.06 9.88 -24.53
N ARG A 491 -23.51 10.13 -25.72
CA ARG A 491 -23.95 11.19 -26.63
C ARG A 491 -24.29 10.58 -27.98
N PRO A 492 -25.23 11.15 -28.74
CA PRO A 492 -25.63 10.58 -30.01
C PRO A 492 -24.50 10.72 -31.04
N LEU A 493 -24.26 9.64 -31.80
CA LEU A 493 -23.41 9.68 -32.98
C LEU A 493 -24.08 10.53 -34.05
N LYS A 494 -23.47 11.68 -34.37
CA LYS A 494 -23.93 12.58 -35.41
C LYS A 494 -22.96 12.54 -36.57
N LEU A 495 -23.47 12.20 -37.75
CA LEU A 495 -22.66 12.06 -38.96
C LEU A 495 -23.18 13.02 -40.03
N ARG A 496 -22.26 13.76 -40.63
CA ARG A 496 -22.45 14.23 -42.02
C ARG A 496 -21.83 13.19 -42.95
N PHE A 497 -22.21 13.22 -44.22
CA PHE A 497 -21.68 12.29 -45.20
C PHE A 497 -20.89 13.05 -46.25
N GLU A 498 -19.70 12.57 -46.60
CA GLU A 498 -18.92 13.14 -47.69
C GLU A 498 -18.22 12.07 -48.51
N LEU A 499 -17.96 12.38 -49.77
CA LEU A 499 -17.14 11.54 -50.63
C LEU A 499 -15.85 12.28 -50.98
N THR A 500 -14.77 11.97 -50.28
CA THR A 500 -13.39 12.33 -50.62
C THR A 500 -12.66 11.13 -51.24
N ASP A 501 -11.46 11.35 -51.77
CA ASP A 501 -10.60 10.27 -52.28
C ASP A 501 -10.36 9.19 -51.21
N GLU A 502 -10.16 9.58 -49.95
CA GLU A 502 -9.96 8.66 -48.83
C GLU A 502 -11.21 7.83 -48.53
N THR A 503 -12.38 8.48 -48.44
CA THR A 503 -13.64 7.76 -48.15
C THR A 503 -14.06 6.85 -49.30
N LEU A 504 -13.77 7.23 -50.55
CA LEU A 504 -14.00 6.40 -51.73
C LEU A 504 -13.09 5.17 -51.69
N ALA A 505 -11.79 5.36 -51.43
CA ALA A 505 -10.86 4.25 -51.27
C ALA A 505 -11.29 3.30 -50.14
N ALA A 506 -11.73 3.85 -48.99
CA ALA A 506 -12.23 3.06 -47.87
C ALA A 506 -13.50 2.26 -48.24
N LEU A 507 -14.42 2.86 -49.00
CA LEU A 507 -15.61 2.18 -49.50
C LEU A 507 -15.26 1.05 -50.46
N LEU A 508 -14.35 1.30 -51.41
CA LEU A 508 -13.90 0.31 -52.39
C LEU A 508 -13.17 -0.87 -51.73
N ALA A 509 -12.43 -0.62 -50.66
CA ALA A 509 -11.77 -1.66 -49.86
C ALA A 509 -12.74 -2.45 -48.96
N SER A 510 -14.01 -2.03 -48.85
CA SER A 510 -14.97 -2.67 -47.95
C SER A 510 -15.36 -4.09 -48.41
N LYS A 511 -15.56 -5.00 -47.45
CA LYS A 511 -15.94 -6.40 -47.74
C LYS A 511 -17.18 -6.54 -48.65
N PRO A 512 -18.26 -5.75 -48.50
CA PRO A 512 -19.41 -5.83 -49.39
C PRO A 512 -19.07 -5.47 -50.85
N VAL A 513 -18.18 -4.50 -51.08
CA VAL A 513 -17.73 -4.13 -52.44
C VAL A 513 -16.84 -5.22 -53.02
N GLN A 514 -15.87 -5.71 -52.25
CA GLN A 514 -14.98 -6.80 -52.68
C GLN A 514 -15.77 -8.06 -53.07
N LYS A 515 -16.75 -8.45 -52.25
CA LYS A 515 -17.62 -9.59 -52.54
C LYS A 515 -18.49 -9.36 -53.79
N TRP A 516 -19.01 -8.15 -53.98
CA TRP A 516 -19.75 -7.81 -55.19
C TRP A 516 -18.88 -7.87 -56.45
N ALA A 517 -17.63 -7.38 -56.37
CA ALA A 517 -16.67 -7.46 -57.45
C ALA A 517 -16.40 -8.92 -57.85
N GLU A 518 -16.16 -9.78 -56.85
CA GLU A 518 -16.04 -11.24 -57.04
C GLU A 518 -17.25 -11.84 -57.75
N GLU A 519 -18.47 -11.55 -57.28
CA GLU A 519 -19.72 -12.07 -57.87
C GLU A 519 -19.92 -11.64 -59.34
N ARG A 520 -19.29 -10.54 -59.77
CA ARG A 520 -19.46 -9.98 -61.13
C ARG A 520 -18.50 -10.60 -62.16
N PHE A 521 -17.24 -10.87 -61.80
CA PHE A 521 -16.29 -11.47 -62.75
C PHE A 521 -16.26 -13.01 -62.69
N LEU A 522 -16.55 -13.63 -61.54
CA LEU A 522 -16.47 -15.09 -61.40
C LEU A 522 -17.30 -15.87 -62.43
N PRO A 523 -18.51 -15.43 -62.86
CA PRO A 523 -19.25 -16.09 -63.93
C PRO A 523 -18.55 -16.06 -65.30
N ARG A 524 -17.64 -15.10 -65.52
CA ARG A 524 -16.83 -14.98 -66.74
C ARG A 524 -15.56 -15.84 -66.67
N GLU A 525 -15.20 -16.30 -65.48
CA GLU A 525 -14.01 -17.14 -65.18
C GLU A 525 -14.43 -18.47 -64.51
N PRO A 526 -15.07 -19.40 -65.26
CA PRO A 526 -15.71 -20.58 -64.69
C PRO A 526 -14.76 -21.54 -63.96
N GLU A 527 -13.51 -21.64 -64.40
CA GLU A 527 -12.49 -22.48 -63.74
C GLU A 527 -12.07 -21.90 -62.38
N LEU A 528 -11.88 -20.58 -62.31
CA LEU A 528 -11.55 -19.85 -61.09
C LEU A 528 -12.72 -19.90 -60.10
N ALA A 529 -13.95 -19.74 -60.59
CA ALA A 529 -15.18 -19.87 -59.81
C ALA A 529 -15.38 -21.26 -59.22
N ALA A 530 -15.09 -22.33 -59.98
CA ALA A 530 -15.18 -23.70 -59.49
C ALA A 530 -14.16 -23.98 -58.37
N LYS A 531 -12.93 -23.45 -58.49
CA LYS A 531 -11.88 -23.58 -57.46
C LYS A 531 -12.19 -22.79 -56.19
N ALA A 532 -12.65 -21.54 -56.34
CA ALA A 532 -13.07 -20.69 -55.22
C ALA A 532 -14.25 -21.31 -54.45
N LYS A 533 -15.27 -21.81 -55.15
CA LYS A 533 -16.44 -22.49 -54.56
C LYS A 533 -16.08 -23.79 -53.85
N ALA A 534 -15.09 -24.52 -54.35
CA ALA A 534 -14.57 -25.75 -53.75
C ALA A 534 -13.53 -25.52 -52.63
N ARG A 535 -13.23 -24.26 -52.27
CA ARG A 535 -12.18 -23.87 -51.31
C ARG A 535 -10.82 -24.54 -51.59
N ARG A 536 -10.51 -24.74 -52.87
CA ARG A 536 -9.22 -25.30 -53.29
C ARG A 536 -8.16 -24.21 -53.26
N LYS A 537 -6.91 -24.58 -52.94
CA LYS A 537 -5.78 -23.65 -52.96
C LYS A 537 -5.53 -23.18 -54.40
N LEU A 538 -5.53 -21.86 -54.60
CA LEU A 538 -5.19 -21.23 -55.88
C LEU A 538 -3.67 -21.27 -56.09
N THR A 539 -3.22 -21.30 -57.34
CA THR A 539 -1.81 -21.06 -57.66
C THR A 539 -1.47 -19.56 -57.54
N GLU A 540 -0.19 -19.20 -57.46
CA GLU A 540 0.22 -17.78 -57.39
C GLU A 540 -0.26 -16.97 -58.62
N GLU A 541 -0.27 -17.58 -59.80
CA GLU A 541 -0.79 -16.97 -61.03
C GLU A 541 -2.31 -16.74 -60.94
N GLU A 542 -3.06 -17.69 -60.38
CA GLU A 542 -4.51 -17.60 -60.18
C GLU A 542 -4.88 -16.59 -59.11
N GLU A 543 -4.12 -16.50 -58.02
CA GLU A 543 -4.30 -15.46 -57.00
C GLU A 543 -4.04 -14.07 -57.58
N THR A 544 -3.01 -13.93 -58.41
CA THR A 544 -2.67 -12.67 -59.09
C THR A 544 -3.78 -12.27 -60.07
N LEU A 545 -4.28 -13.23 -60.86
CA LEU A 545 -5.41 -13.00 -61.78
C LEU A 545 -6.68 -12.62 -61.02
N PHE A 546 -6.99 -13.32 -59.94
CA PHE A 546 -8.15 -13.06 -59.09
C PHE A 546 -8.13 -11.64 -58.53
N ARG A 547 -6.99 -11.19 -57.96
CA ARG A 547 -6.83 -9.83 -57.45
C ARG A 547 -7.00 -8.79 -58.56
N LYS A 548 -6.35 -9.00 -59.70
CA LYS A 548 -6.45 -8.06 -60.83
C LYS A 548 -7.88 -7.92 -61.36
N LEU A 549 -8.65 -9.01 -61.42
CA LEU A 549 -10.04 -8.99 -61.85
C LEU A 549 -10.95 -8.33 -60.81
N ALA A 550 -10.75 -8.63 -59.52
CA ALA A 550 -11.48 -7.98 -58.43
C ALA A 550 -11.20 -6.47 -58.37
N GLU A 551 -9.93 -6.07 -58.54
CA GLU A 551 -9.51 -4.67 -58.62
C GLU A 551 -10.14 -3.97 -59.83
N ALA A 552 -10.16 -4.62 -61.01
CA ALA A 552 -10.80 -4.07 -62.20
C ALA A 552 -12.31 -3.82 -61.99
N GLU A 553 -13.04 -4.78 -61.41
CA GLU A 553 -14.47 -4.62 -61.13
C GLU A 553 -14.73 -3.58 -60.02
N THR A 554 -13.84 -3.50 -59.02
CA THR A 554 -13.88 -2.48 -57.97
C THR A 554 -13.61 -1.09 -58.55
N GLN A 555 -12.67 -0.96 -59.48
CA GLN A 555 -12.36 0.29 -60.16
C GLN A 555 -13.55 0.79 -61.00
N VAL A 556 -14.32 -0.10 -61.61
CA VAL A 556 -15.56 0.28 -62.31
C VAL A 556 -16.55 0.98 -61.36
N LEU A 557 -16.65 0.52 -60.10
CA LEU A 557 -17.43 1.21 -59.09
C LEU A 557 -16.78 2.54 -58.67
N GLY A 558 -15.46 2.56 -58.53
CA GLY A 558 -14.70 3.79 -58.25
C GLY A 558 -14.97 4.88 -59.28
N ASP A 559 -14.81 4.55 -60.57
CA ASP A 559 -15.03 5.45 -61.70
C ASP A 559 -16.47 5.96 -61.77
N ALA A 560 -17.45 5.09 -61.45
CA ALA A 560 -18.85 5.48 -61.38
C ALA A 560 -19.15 6.49 -60.27
N LEU A 561 -18.38 6.47 -59.18
CA LEU A 561 -18.54 7.36 -58.02
C LEU A 561 -17.63 8.59 -58.06
N SER A 562 -16.57 8.59 -58.87
CA SER A 562 -15.66 9.72 -59.06
C SER A 562 -16.35 11.08 -59.32
N PRO A 563 -17.47 11.17 -60.07
CA PRO A 563 -18.18 12.44 -60.25
C PRO A 563 -18.74 13.05 -58.96
N LEU A 564 -18.90 12.25 -57.90
CA LEU A 564 -19.38 12.69 -56.60
C LEU A 564 -18.24 13.15 -55.68
N LEU A 565 -16.97 13.07 -56.08
CA LEU A 565 -15.84 13.50 -55.26
C LEU A 565 -15.96 14.99 -54.88
N GLY A 566 -15.77 15.27 -53.60
CA GLY A 566 -15.97 16.58 -52.97
C GLY A 566 -17.42 16.87 -52.53
N SER A 567 -18.38 15.99 -52.85
CA SER A 567 -19.78 16.16 -52.44
C SER A 567 -19.97 15.92 -50.95
N LYS A 568 -20.92 16.67 -50.36
CA LYS A 568 -21.34 16.56 -48.96
C LYS A 568 -22.85 16.44 -48.88
N TRP A 569 -23.32 15.62 -47.96
CA TRP A 569 -24.74 15.40 -47.69
C TRP A 569 -25.02 15.50 -46.20
N ALA A 570 -26.18 16.05 -45.86
CA ALA A 570 -26.60 16.21 -44.48
C ALA A 570 -27.09 14.87 -43.90
N THR A 571 -27.70 14.01 -44.74
CA THR A 571 -28.27 12.74 -44.30
C THR A 571 -27.68 11.54 -45.02
N LYS A 572 -27.71 10.38 -44.35
CA LYS A 572 -27.34 9.10 -44.94
C LYS A 572 -28.19 8.77 -46.17
N SER A 573 -29.46 9.15 -46.14
CA SER A 573 -30.40 8.86 -47.23
C SER A 573 -30.02 9.62 -48.51
N GLU A 574 -29.67 10.90 -48.40
CA GLU A 574 -29.19 11.72 -49.52
C GLU A 574 -27.92 11.14 -50.14
N ALA A 575 -26.93 10.79 -49.32
CA ALA A 575 -25.70 10.17 -49.79
C ALA A 575 -25.97 8.84 -50.52
N GLN A 576 -26.87 8.01 -49.98
CA GLN A 576 -27.26 6.74 -50.61
C GLN A 576 -28.03 6.92 -51.92
N VAL A 577 -28.86 7.95 -52.04
CA VAL A 577 -29.55 8.28 -53.29
C VAL A 577 -28.54 8.77 -54.32
N ALA A 578 -27.62 9.66 -53.94
CA ALA A 578 -26.59 10.17 -54.83
C ALA A 578 -25.70 9.04 -55.36
N VAL A 579 -25.20 8.17 -54.48
CA VAL A 579 -24.38 6.99 -54.85
C VAL A 579 -25.16 6.05 -55.79
N ARG A 580 -26.44 5.79 -55.51
CA ARG A 580 -27.28 4.95 -56.40
C ARG A 580 -27.51 5.58 -57.76
N ASN A 581 -27.76 6.88 -57.83
CA ASN A 581 -27.97 7.59 -59.09
C ASN A 581 -26.68 7.61 -59.91
N ALA A 582 -25.53 7.90 -59.31
CA ALA A 582 -24.24 7.87 -59.99
C ALA A 582 -23.92 6.49 -60.59
N MET A 583 -24.18 5.41 -59.82
CA MET A 583 -24.06 4.04 -60.36
C MET A 583 -25.02 3.79 -61.52
N ALA A 584 -26.28 4.24 -61.44
CA ALA A 584 -27.26 4.06 -62.50
C ALA A 584 -26.91 4.85 -63.78
N GLU A 585 -26.44 6.10 -63.65
CA GLU A 585 -26.00 6.95 -64.76
C GLU A 585 -24.76 6.38 -65.46
N ALA A 586 -23.84 5.79 -64.70
CA ALA A 586 -22.69 5.06 -65.22
C ALA A 586 -23.05 3.67 -65.81
N GLY A 587 -24.33 3.25 -65.72
CA GLY A 587 -24.77 1.92 -66.17
C GLY A 587 -24.20 0.77 -65.33
N VAL A 588 -23.75 1.03 -64.11
CA VAL A 588 -23.16 0.05 -63.19
C VAL A 588 -24.23 -0.50 -62.26
N GLN A 589 -24.51 -1.80 -62.36
CA GLN A 589 -25.32 -2.51 -61.37
C GLN A 589 -24.46 -2.80 -60.12
N GLY A 590 -24.35 -1.80 -59.25
CA GLY A 590 -23.49 -1.84 -58.06
C GLY A 590 -24.03 -2.67 -56.90
N PRO A 591 -23.22 -2.80 -55.82
CA PRO A 591 -23.62 -3.49 -54.59
C PRO A 591 -24.84 -2.83 -53.94
N SER A 592 -25.66 -3.61 -53.24
CA SER A 592 -26.90 -3.14 -52.62
C SER A 592 -27.24 -3.89 -51.33
N GLY A 593 -28.32 -3.48 -50.66
CA GLY A 593 -28.80 -4.09 -49.42
C GLY A 593 -28.12 -3.56 -48.16
N ALA A 594 -28.50 -4.14 -47.02
CA ALA A 594 -28.05 -3.68 -45.69
C ALA A 594 -26.52 -3.73 -45.48
N PRO A 595 -25.77 -4.75 -45.96
CA PRO A 595 -24.31 -4.78 -45.82
C PRO A 595 -23.61 -3.62 -46.53
N PHE A 596 -24.04 -3.31 -47.76
CA PHE A 596 -23.47 -2.19 -48.52
C PHE A 596 -23.89 -0.83 -47.93
N THR A 597 -25.15 -0.70 -47.52
CA THR A 597 -25.66 0.48 -46.80
C THR A 597 -24.82 0.80 -45.56
N LYS A 598 -24.44 -0.23 -44.80
CA LYS A 598 -23.55 -0.09 -43.65
C LYS A 598 -22.14 0.32 -44.07
N ALA A 599 -21.54 -0.34 -45.07
CA ALA A 599 -20.21 0.02 -45.56
C ALA A 599 -20.13 1.45 -46.08
N LEU A 600 -21.17 1.92 -46.80
CA LEU A 600 -21.30 3.30 -47.25
C LEU A 600 -21.31 4.27 -46.07
N ARG A 601 -22.15 3.99 -45.06
CA ARG A 601 -22.21 4.82 -43.84
C ARG A 601 -20.86 4.86 -43.12
N ASP A 602 -20.24 3.71 -42.93
CA ASP A 602 -18.99 3.60 -42.15
C ASP A 602 -17.79 4.22 -42.90
N ALA A 603 -17.80 4.24 -44.24
CA ALA A 603 -16.73 4.83 -45.05
C ALA A 603 -16.89 6.34 -45.28
N MET A 604 -18.12 6.81 -45.53
CA MET A 604 -18.41 8.20 -45.91
C MET A 604 -18.89 9.05 -44.73
N GLY A 605 -19.26 8.42 -43.62
CA GLY A 605 -19.75 9.10 -42.43
C GLY A 605 -18.62 9.77 -41.66
N VAL A 606 -18.73 11.09 -41.50
CA VAL A 606 -17.78 11.90 -40.76
C VAL A 606 -18.49 12.52 -39.56
N ARG A 607 -17.89 12.37 -38.38
CA ARG A 607 -18.44 12.92 -37.13
C ARG A 607 -18.56 14.43 -37.25
N ASP A 608 -19.76 14.93 -36.97
CA ASP A 608 -20.08 16.36 -37.02
C ASP A 608 -21.14 16.67 -35.96
N PRO A 609 -20.91 17.62 -35.04
CA PRO A 609 -21.91 18.08 -34.07
C PRO A 609 -23.27 18.50 -34.68
N GLU A 610 -23.25 18.97 -35.93
CA GLU A 610 -24.44 19.39 -36.70
C GLU A 610 -24.94 18.29 -37.66
N GLY A 611 -24.33 17.10 -37.61
CA GLY A 611 -24.68 15.97 -38.47
C GLY A 611 -25.98 15.27 -38.09
N GLU A 612 -26.43 14.37 -38.97
CA GLU A 612 -27.60 13.52 -38.74
C GLU A 612 -27.35 12.54 -37.58
N VAL A 613 -28.24 12.55 -36.59
CA VAL A 613 -28.24 11.56 -35.49
C VAL A 613 -28.45 10.17 -36.06
N GLN A 614 -27.49 9.28 -35.83
CA GLN A 614 -27.57 7.89 -36.23
C GLN A 614 -28.37 7.09 -35.20
N THR A 615 -29.21 6.18 -35.69
CA THR A 615 -30.07 5.35 -34.84
C THR A 615 -29.91 3.87 -35.15
N VAL A 616 -29.96 3.03 -34.12
CA VAL A 616 -30.03 1.57 -34.22
C VAL A 616 -31.31 1.10 -33.54
N LYS A 617 -32.18 0.41 -34.29
CA LYS A 617 -33.49 -0.08 -33.80
C LYS A 617 -34.37 1.01 -33.15
N GLY A 618 -34.30 2.24 -33.65
CA GLY A 618 -35.11 3.36 -33.16
C GLY A 618 -34.54 4.12 -31.96
N ALA A 619 -33.41 3.69 -31.40
CA ALA A 619 -32.68 4.43 -30.38
C ALA A 619 -31.43 5.10 -30.98
N SER A 620 -31.00 6.23 -30.42
CA SER A 620 -29.74 6.89 -30.79
C SER A 620 -28.56 5.94 -30.62
N GLU A 621 -27.71 5.85 -31.63
CA GLU A 621 -26.43 5.14 -31.57
C GLU A 621 -25.45 5.99 -30.76
N PRO A 622 -24.76 5.45 -29.74
CA PRO A 622 -23.81 6.23 -28.95
C PRO A 622 -22.52 6.51 -29.74
N ASP A 623 -21.98 7.71 -29.60
CA ASP A 623 -20.63 8.04 -30.08
C ASP A 623 -19.59 7.67 -29.03
N SER A 624 -18.82 6.61 -29.30
CA SER A 624 -17.77 6.14 -28.41
C SER A 624 -16.65 7.16 -28.18
N GLU A 625 -16.46 8.14 -29.08
CA GLU A 625 -15.44 9.19 -28.93
C GLU A 625 -15.88 10.34 -28.01
N LEU A 626 -17.18 10.47 -27.77
CA LEU A 626 -17.76 11.51 -26.91
C LEU A 626 -18.34 10.96 -25.61
N ARG A 627 -18.14 9.67 -25.34
CA ARG A 627 -18.55 9.02 -24.09
C ARG A 627 -17.75 9.57 -22.93
N ASP A 628 -18.44 9.91 -21.85
CA ASP A 628 -17.82 10.33 -20.60
C ASP A 628 -18.31 9.53 -19.39
N ASN A 629 -17.68 9.71 -18.24
CA ASN A 629 -18.15 9.15 -16.98
C ASN A 629 -18.19 10.21 -15.90
N GLU A 630 -19.31 10.27 -15.20
CA GLU A 630 -19.52 11.16 -14.05
C GLU A 630 -19.60 10.34 -12.76
N ASN A 631 -19.12 10.90 -11.66
CA ASN A 631 -19.25 10.29 -10.33
C ASN A 631 -20.31 11.08 -9.53
N VAL A 632 -21.50 10.50 -9.38
CA VAL A 632 -22.63 11.11 -8.67
C VAL A 632 -22.67 10.59 -7.23
N PRO A 633 -22.70 11.43 -6.18
CA PRO A 633 -22.81 10.94 -4.79
C PRO A 633 -23.99 9.96 -4.60
N LEU A 634 -23.84 8.94 -3.75
CA LEU A 634 -24.90 7.92 -3.54
C LEU A 634 -26.24 8.51 -3.05
N GLY A 635 -26.21 9.64 -2.35
CA GLY A 635 -27.41 10.33 -1.85
C GLY A 635 -28.17 11.13 -2.92
N GLU A 636 -27.67 11.18 -4.15
CA GLU A 636 -28.23 11.98 -5.24
C GLU A 636 -28.80 11.11 -6.37
N ASP A 637 -29.91 11.56 -6.96
CA ASP A 637 -30.50 10.94 -8.13
C ASP A 637 -29.70 11.29 -9.40
N VAL A 638 -29.34 10.25 -10.17
CA VAL A 638 -28.46 10.40 -11.34
C VAL A 638 -29.12 11.14 -12.50
N GLU A 639 -30.46 11.07 -12.64
CA GLU A 639 -31.19 11.78 -13.70
C GLU A 639 -31.33 13.27 -13.35
N GLU A 640 -31.51 13.60 -12.07
CA GLU A 640 -31.47 14.99 -11.59
C GLU A 640 -30.07 15.60 -11.76
N TYR A 641 -29.02 14.85 -11.42
CA TYR A 641 -27.64 15.26 -11.65
C TYR A 641 -27.38 15.53 -13.14
N LEU A 642 -27.76 14.60 -14.03
CA LEU A 642 -27.60 14.77 -15.48
C LEU A 642 -28.26 16.04 -15.99
N LYS A 643 -29.50 16.32 -15.56
CA LYS A 643 -30.24 17.53 -15.95
C LYS A 643 -29.57 18.81 -15.45
N ARG A 644 -28.97 18.78 -14.26
CA ARG A 644 -28.37 19.95 -13.62
C ARG A 644 -26.98 20.26 -14.14
N GLU A 645 -26.12 19.24 -14.24
CA GLU A 645 -24.69 19.41 -14.51
C GLU A 645 -24.32 19.15 -15.98
N VAL A 646 -25.02 18.23 -16.67
CA VAL A 646 -24.64 17.80 -18.04
C VAL A 646 -25.50 18.47 -19.12
N HIS A 647 -26.82 18.46 -18.98
CA HIS A 647 -27.74 19.00 -20.00
C HIS A 647 -27.53 20.49 -20.35
N PRO A 648 -27.07 21.38 -19.46
CA PRO A 648 -26.74 22.76 -19.85
C PRO A 648 -25.63 22.85 -20.91
N HIS A 649 -24.77 21.84 -20.99
CA HIS A 649 -23.66 21.78 -21.94
C HIS A 649 -23.94 20.81 -23.09
N VAL A 650 -24.65 19.70 -22.81
CA VAL A 650 -24.95 18.64 -23.77
C VAL A 650 -26.41 18.17 -23.62
N PRO A 651 -27.38 18.86 -24.26
CA PRO A 651 -28.81 18.61 -24.03
C PRO A 651 -29.33 17.24 -24.50
N ASP A 652 -28.62 16.59 -25.42
CA ASP A 652 -29.00 15.30 -26.02
C ASP A 652 -28.26 14.10 -25.40
N ALA A 653 -27.54 14.31 -24.30
CA ALA A 653 -26.87 13.25 -23.56
C ALA A 653 -27.86 12.42 -22.71
N TRP A 654 -27.54 11.13 -22.53
CA TRP A 654 -28.29 10.21 -21.67
C TRP A 654 -27.36 9.29 -20.89
N ILE A 655 -27.88 8.68 -19.82
CA ILE A 655 -27.13 7.71 -19.01
C ILE A 655 -27.31 6.30 -19.57
N ASP A 656 -26.21 5.58 -19.76
CA ASP A 656 -26.24 4.12 -19.92
C ASP A 656 -26.26 3.45 -18.54
N HIS A 657 -27.48 3.22 -18.04
CA HIS A 657 -27.72 2.57 -16.74
C HIS A 657 -27.10 1.17 -16.64
N THR A 658 -26.90 0.47 -17.76
CA THR A 658 -26.30 -0.88 -17.76
C THR A 658 -24.81 -0.86 -17.42
N LYS A 659 -24.16 0.30 -17.58
CA LYS A 659 -22.75 0.52 -17.25
C LYS A 659 -22.53 1.20 -15.91
N THR A 660 -23.60 1.57 -15.21
CA THR A 660 -23.51 2.28 -13.93
C THR A 660 -22.96 1.34 -12.86
N LYS A 661 -21.95 1.81 -12.12
CA LYS A 661 -21.30 1.05 -11.04
C LYS A 661 -21.22 1.88 -9.78
N VAL A 662 -21.36 1.24 -8.63
CA VAL A 662 -21.09 1.88 -7.34
C VAL A 662 -19.59 1.86 -7.08
N GLY A 663 -19.05 2.99 -6.65
CA GLY A 663 -17.69 3.12 -6.17
C GLY A 663 -17.67 3.76 -4.78
N TYR A 664 -16.56 3.57 -4.08
CA TYR A 664 -16.30 4.24 -2.81
C TYR A 664 -14.93 4.90 -2.85
N GLU A 665 -14.83 6.12 -2.37
CA GLU A 665 -13.58 6.88 -2.22
C GLU A 665 -13.64 7.80 -1.00
N ILE A 666 -12.49 8.05 -0.40
CA ILE A 666 -12.35 8.92 0.76
C ILE A 666 -11.50 10.10 0.34
N ALA A 667 -12.14 11.13 -0.21
CA ALA A 667 -11.49 12.34 -0.70
C ALA A 667 -11.04 13.28 0.46
N PHE A 668 -10.18 12.79 1.35
CA PHE A 668 -9.80 13.47 2.59
C PHE A 668 -9.41 14.95 2.38
N THR A 669 -8.52 15.21 1.41
CA THR A 669 -8.04 16.56 1.11
C THR A 669 -9.14 17.50 0.64
N ARG A 670 -10.12 17.01 -0.12
CA ARG A 670 -11.28 17.81 -0.57
C ARG A 670 -12.11 18.28 0.62
N HIS A 671 -12.23 17.46 1.67
CA HIS A 671 -13.02 17.84 2.85
C HIS A 671 -12.35 18.93 3.68
N PHE A 672 -11.02 19.00 3.75
CA PHE A 672 -10.29 20.03 4.51
C PHE A 672 -9.74 21.16 3.65
N TYR A 673 -10.07 21.18 2.35
CA TYR A 673 -9.64 22.25 1.47
C TYR A 673 -10.36 23.55 1.83
N VAL A 674 -9.57 24.56 2.19
CA VAL A 674 -10.03 25.94 2.32
C VAL A 674 -9.51 26.67 1.09
N TYR A 675 -10.42 27.26 0.31
CA TYR A 675 -10.03 28.07 -0.84
C TYR A 675 -9.28 29.31 -0.35
N GLU A 676 -7.98 29.36 -0.65
CA GLU A 676 -7.19 30.57 -0.49
C GLU A 676 -7.19 31.33 -1.82
N PRO A 677 -7.85 32.50 -1.90
CA PRO A 677 -7.78 33.31 -3.11
C PRO A 677 -6.32 33.71 -3.35
N PRO A 678 -5.87 33.76 -4.62
CA PRO A 678 -4.53 34.25 -4.91
C PRO A 678 -4.36 35.66 -4.36
N ARG A 679 -3.19 35.95 -3.78
CA ARG A 679 -2.87 37.29 -3.26
C ARG A 679 -3.07 38.34 -4.35
N PRO A 680 -3.60 39.53 -4.04
CA PRO A 680 -3.72 40.60 -5.01
C PRO A 680 -2.36 40.93 -5.64
N LEU A 681 -2.33 41.09 -6.98
CA LEU A 681 -1.11 41.42 -7.73
C LEU A 681 -0.38 42.65 -7.15
N ALA A 682 -1.13 43.65 -6.67
CA ALA A 682 -0.57 44.86 -6.08
C ALA A 682 0.27 44.61 -4.81
N GLU A 683 -0.06 43.59 -4.00
CA GLU A 683 0.72 43.21 -2.82
C GLU A 683 2.01 42.50 -3.24
N ILE A 684 1.93 41.62 -4.25
CA ILE A 684 3.09 40.94 -4.83
C ILE A 684 4.09 41.96 -5.40
N ASP A 685 3.60 42.95 -6.15
CA ASP A 685 4.43 44.01 -6.73
C ASP A 685 5.09 44.89 -5.66
N ALA A 686 4.38 45.17 -4.55
CA ALA A 686 4.92 45.95 -3.45
C ALA A 686 6.03 45.20 -2.71
N GLU A 687 5.85 43.90 -2.45
CA GLU A 687 6.87 43.03 -1.87
C GLU A 687 8.10 42.88 -2.77
N LEU A 688 7.90 42.66 -4.08
CA LEU A 688 9.00 42.58 -5.05
C LEU A 688 9.84 43.86 -5.06
N LYS A 689 9.19 45.03 -5.05
CA LYS A 689 9.90 46.31 -4.95
C LYS A 689 10.65 46.48 -3.62
N ALA A 690 10.06 46.02 -2.51
CA ALA A 690 10.73 46.06 -1.22
C ALA A 690 11.97 45.15 -1.20
N LEU A 691 11.86 43.95 -1.76
CA LEU A 691 12.96 42.99 -1.88
C LEU A 691 14.05 43.50 -2.82
N GLU A 692 13.67 44.11 -3.95
CA GLU A 692 14.61 44.76 -4.87
C GLU A 692 15.38 45.90 -4.17
N ALA A 693 14.69 46.72 -3.37
CA ALA A 693 15.33 47.78 -2.60
C ALA A 693 16.30 47.23 -1.55
N GLU A 694 15.93 46.14 -0.87
CA GLU A 694 16.77 45.46 0.12
C GLU A 694 18.02 44.83 -0.54
N ILE A 695 17.85 44.19 -1.71
CA ILE A 695 18.96 43.66 -2.51
C ILE A 695 19.88 44.78 -2.99
N GLN A 696 19.33 45.92 -3.45
CA GLN A 696 20.14 47.06 -3.86
C GLN A 696 20.92 47.67 -2.71
N ALA A 697 20.34 47.76 -1.51
CA ALA A 697 21.04 48.20 -0.31
C ALA A 697 22.21 47.26 0.04
N LEU A 698 21.97 45.95 0.05
CA LEU A 698 23.01 44.94 0.30
C LEU A 698 24.13 44.97 -0.74
N LEU A 699 23.82 45.19 -2.02
CA LEU A 699 24.83 45.33 -3.08
C LEU A 699 25.63 46.64 -2.95
N GLY A 700 24.99 47.72 -2.50
CA GLY A 700 25.64 48.99 -2.18
C GLY A 700 26.67 48.85 -1.05
N GLU A 701 26.32 48.12 0.01
CA GLU A 701 27.22 47.85 1.15
C GLU A 701 28.43 46.96 0.79
N VAL A 702 28.36 46.20 -0.30
CA VAL A 702 29.47 45.34 -0.79
C VAL A 702 30.37 46.07 -1.81
N THR A 703 29.96 47.25 -2.29
CA THR A 703 30.70 48.03 -3.30
C THR A 703 31.40 49.28 -2.75
N GLU A 704 31.30 49.54 -1.44
CA GLU A 704 32.25 50.35 -0.66
C GLU A 704 33.31 49.48 0.02
#